data_AF-A0A7X8E6W7-F1
#
_entry.id   AF-A0A7X8E6W7-F1
#
_cell.length_a   1.000
_cell.length_b   1.000
_cell.length_c   1.000
_cell.angle_alpha   90.00
_cell.angle_beta   90.00
_cell.angle_gamma   90.00
#
_symmetry.space_group_name_H-M   'P 1'
#
loop_
_entity.id
_entity.type
_entity.pdbx_description
1 polymer ?
#
loop_
_entity_poly.entity_id
_entity_poly.type
_entity_poly.pdbx_seq_one_letter_code
_entity_poly.pdbx_strand_id
1 'polypeptide(L)'
;MNKKTISFVLILVIMTLAFAPMVDASSNRLLRLGSRGSDVRTLQQRLNSLGYNCGNADGIFGTRTYNAVRAFQSKNGLAVDGIVGKDTRSKLFSGSTTPSRGGTSTNSSGNTTSTSKSAPITGLLRRGSRGSQVVTLQNRLNQLGYNCGKADGIFGTATYNAVVKFQRANGLAVDGIVGNATISKLYSGSTAPSKGGTTTKPPSNTTPTSKPAPITGLLRRGSRGSQVTTLQNRLNQLGYNCGKADGIFGTATYNAVVRFQRAKGLAVDGIVGKATIAKLYPQTSTPTPPKPTPTPPAKPEPKPQHKPPANNVPLSGLIRMGDRGSQVTILQKRLNELGYDAGKADGIFGTRTYNAVRAFQRAKGLAVDGIVGKATIAKLYPPKHDPGLNDFVEFDVKAGSLKGKTVIIDAGHGGSDPGASRDGYHEKTFTFDMADRLQRMLRKAGAEVIMTRSGDVNRTLQYRANVANKKVLDEEIKRVNGEIAEIEKEMKPFMEDVDSLKARIAELTNEITELKEELNKVKESNSNQESIDDLQIQNEESQARLNELEETNSLDQETMECLQAEIDQKQEELTKLKEMDESNQDAMENLQTEINQKQDEIVTLGETNKLNEEKIVELTNELNKGQAELATLQKTNEPDQDKIAELEGEIEQKEKELKDANDELAKLMPLQSDLDKLNAELAELNQLIGKYASLTGGNRLKPANEDLVNIFDRSKNYDNIIFISIHNNSTGAITQTGASGIRVYYRPTIVADNDGQPSKVYYDGYNDDGRKLFAEMLNQEMQAKSVFSQKTNKLYNRNDLAVLREQNLVSALVEVGFMNNPNDLALLRRQQTREDMAAGMYRGIGKYFGVIR
;
A
#
# COMPACT_ATOMS: atom_id res chain seq x y z
N MET A 1 5.99 -46.88 -23.19
CA MET A 1 6.69 -46.53 -24.45
C MET A 1 5.83 -45.57 -25.27
N ASN A 2 6.47 -44.48 -25.76
CA ASN A 2 6.14 -43.68 -26.96
C ASN A 2 4.91 -42.74 -26.95
N LYS A 3 4.99 -41.46 -27.39
CA LYS A 3 5.96 -40.75 -28.26
C LYS A 3 5.95 -39.23 -27.99
N LYS A 4 7.13 -38.64 -27.68
CA LYS A 4 7.55 -37.32 -28.21
C LYS A 4 7.78 -37.51 -29.72
N THR A 5 7.52 -36.56 -30.63
CA THR A 5 8.37 -35.45 -31.12
C THR A 5 7.62 -34.89 -32.36
N ILE A 6 7.48 -33.57 -32.58
CA ILE A 6 7.99 -32.70 -33.67
C ILE A 6 6.79 -31.73 -33.94
N SER A 7 6.81 -30.40 -33.76
CA SER A 7 7.47 -29.39 -34.60
C SER A 7 7.49 -28.02 -33.92
N PHE A 8 8.64 -27.40 -34.03
CA PHE A 8 8.99 -26.03 -33.66
C PHE A 8 9.05 -25.20 -34.97
N VAL A 9 8.89 -23.86 -34.87
CA VAL A 9 9.27 -22.79 -35.84
C VAL A 9 8.20 -22.26 -36.82
N LEU A 10 8.11 -20.92 -36.84
CA LEU A 10 7.49 -20.00 -37.82
C LEU A 10 5.95 -20.04 -37.89
N ILE A 11 5.23 -18.95 -37.58
CA ILE A 11 5.08 -17.79 -38.48
C ILE A 11 4.84 -16.51 -37.66
N LEU A 12 5.83 -15.62 -37.71
CA LEU A 12 5.72 -14.19 -37.46
C LEU A 12 5.87 -13.49 -38.82
N VAL A 13 4.80 -13.36 -39.59
CA VAL A 13 4.69 -12.39 -40.70
C VAL A 13 3.26 -11.87 -40.75
N ILE A 14 3.05 -10.76 -40.06
CA ILE A 14 2.42 -9.53 -40.55
C ILE A 14 1.37 -9.75 -41.66
N MET A 15 0.12 -9.97 -41.25
CA MET A 15 -1.03 -9.68 -42.11
C MET A 15 -1.52 -8.26 -41.81
N THR A 16 -1.06 -7.32 -42.64
CA THR A 16 -1.70 -6.03 -42.82
C THR A 16 -3.03 -6.22 -43.55
N LEU A 17 -4.13 -6.14 -42.81
CA LEU A 17 -5.44 -5.78 -43.36
C LEU A 17 -5.99 -4.61 -42.57
N ALA A 18 -6.13 -3.51 -43.29
CA ALA A 18 -6.47 -2.19 -42.82
C ALA A 18 -7.85 -2.19 -42.15
N PHE A 19 -7.86 -2.10 -40.82
CA PHE A 19 -8.93 -1.44 -40.10
C PHE A 19 -8.43 -0.07 -39.68
N ALA A 20 -9.00 0.96 -40.30
CA ALA A 20 -8.76 2.35 -39.93
C ALA A 20 -8.95 2.52 -38.41
N PRO A 21 -8.01 3.15 -37.69
CA PRO A 21 -8.28 3.52 -36.32
C PRO A 21 -9.43 4.52 -36.34
N MET A 22 -10.59 4.12 -35.81
CA MET A 22 -11.60 5.09 -35.40
C MET A 22 -10.94 5.94 -34.30
N VAL A 23 -10.53 7.13 -34.70
CA VAL A 23 -10.00 8.16 -33.82
C VAL A 23 -11.15 8.64 -32.95
N ASP A 24 -11.31 8.09 -31.74
CA ASP A 24 -12.01 8.80 -30.68
C ASP A 24 -11.01 9.69 -29.93
N ALA A 25 -10.68 10.82 -30.56
CA ALA A 25 -10.01 11.92 -29.90
C ALA A 25 -11.07 12.82 -29.25
N SER A 26 -11.43 12.54 -28.00
CA SER A 26 -11.47 13.53 -26.90
C SER A 26 -12.27 13.07 -25.69
N SER A 27 -11.64 12.27 -24.83
CA SER A 27 -12.01 12.32 -23.41
C SER A 27 -11.52 13.66 -22.85
N ASN A 28 -12.44 14.59 -22.57
CA ASN A 28 -12.14 15.90 -21.95
C ASN A 28 -11.85 15.79 -20.44
N ARG A 29 -11.58 14.57 -19.97
CA ARG A 29 -11.36 14.22 -18.57
C ARG A 29 -9.93 14.56 -18.15
N LEU A 30 -9.78 15.07 -16.94
CA LEU A 30 -8.49 15.43 -16.34
C LEU A 30 -7.65 14.17 -16.05
N LEU A 31 -6.45 14.08 -16.63
CA LEU A 31 -5.54 12.93 -16.46
C LEU A 31 -4.46 13.25 -15.43
N ARG A 32 -4.13 12.30 -14.56
CA ARG A 32 -3.17 12.46 -13.45
C ARG A 32 -2.54 11.12 -13.07
N LEU A 33 -1.56 11.13 -12.17
CA LEU A 33 -0.97 9.92 -11.61
C LEU A 33 -2.07 8.95 -11.12
N GLY A 34 -2.05 7.72 -11.65
CA GLY A 34 -3.07 6.68 -11.42
C GLY A 34 -4.18 6.59 -12.48
N SER A 35 -4.30 7.53 -13.43
CA SER A 35 -5.22 7.43 -14.57
C SER A 35 -4.84 6.28 -15.51
N ARG A 36 -5.82 5.61 -16.14
CA ARG A 36 -5.61 4.54 -17.12
C ARG A 36 -6.60 4.68 -18.28
N GLY A 37 -6.20 4.25 -19.49
CA GLY A 37 -7.06 4.24 -20.68
C GLY A 37 -6.35 4.56 -21.98
N SER A 38 -7.09 4.51 -23.10
CA SER A 38 -6.60 4.89 -24.43
C SER A 38 -6.17 6.36 -24.49
N ASP A 39 -6.86 7.26 -23.77
CA ASP A 39 -6.52 8.68 -23.65
C ASP A 39 -5.16 8.92 -22.96
N VAL A 40 -4.83 8.10 -21.96
CA VAL A 40 -3.50 8.07 -21.33
C VAL A 40 -2.45 7.53 -22.30
N ARG A 41 -2.79 6.49 -23.07
CA ARG A 41 -1.89 5.93 -24.09
C ARG A 41 -1.56 6.98 -25.15
N THR A 42 -2.56 7.72 -25.64
CA THR A 42 -2.40 8.83 -26.59
C THR A 42 -1.56 9.96 -26.01
N LEU A 43 -1.76 10.29 -24.73
CA LEU A 43 -0.92 11.26 -24.01
C LEU A 43 0.55 10.80 -23.94
N GLN A 44 0.81 9.54 -23.56
CA GLN A 44 2.16 8.98 -23.46
C GLN A 44 2.84 8.95 -24.83
N GLN A 45 2.12 8.54 -25.88
CA GLN A 45 2.61 8.59 -27.26
C GLN A 45 2.99 10.01 -27.68
N ARG A 46 2.15 11.00 -27.35
CA ARG A 46 2.40 12.40 -27.67
C ARG A 46 3.56 12.99 -26.88
N LEU A 47 3.70 12.65 -25.61
CA LEU A 47 4.82 13.12 -24.78
C LEU A 47 6.14 12.49 -25.25
N ASN A 48 6.15 11.20 -25.55
CA ASN A 48 7.32 10.50 -26.10
C ASN A 48 7.74 11.10 -27.45
N SER A 49 6.78 11.40 -28.34
CA SER A 49 7.10 12.02 -29.63
C SER A 49 7.60 13.47 -29.53
N LEU A 50 7.29 14.15 -28.42
CA LEU A 50 7.82 15.47 -28.09
C LEU A 50 9.13 15.41 -27.27
N GLY A 51 9.70 14.20 -27.10
CA GLY A 51 10.98 13.97 -26.42
C GLY A 51 10.92 13.85 -24.90
N TYR A 52 9.73 13.69 -24.31
CA TYR A 52 9.56 13.50 -22.86
C TYR A 52 9.31 12.02 -22.55
N ASN A 53 10.33 11.36 -22.00
CA ASN A 53 10.33 9.91 -21.78
C ASN A 53 9.29 9.46 -20.74
N CYS A 54 8.22 8.84 -21.21
CA CYS A 54 7.17 8.21 -20.41
C CYS A 54 7.38 6.69 -20.21
N GLY A 55 8.36 6.07 -20.88
CA GLY A 55 8.42 4.62 -21.09
C GLY A 55 7.50 4.14 -22.22
N ASN A 56 7.18 2.85 -22.26
CA ASN A 56 6.22 2.29 -23.22
C ASN A 56 4.85 2.96 -23.07
N ALA A 57 4.18 3.27 -24.17
CA ALA A 57 2.81 3.79 -24.14
C ALA A 57 1.83 2.66 -23.86
N ASP A 58 1.75 2.28 -22.58
CA ASP A 58 0.98 1.17 -22.04
C ASP A 58 -0.45 1.57 -21.62
N GLY A 59 -0.77 2.86 -21.65
CA GLY A 59 -2.07 3.41 -21.22
C GLY A 59 -2.21 3.56 -19.70
N ILE A 60 -1.10 3.51 -18.94
CA ILE A 60 -1.08 3.68 -17.48
C ILE A 60 -0.29 4.93 -17.10
N PHE A 61 -0.97 5.91 -16.48
CA PHE A 61 -0.36 7.17 -16.08
C PHE A 61 0.38 6.96 -14.75
N GLY A 62 1.54 6.30 -14.82
CA GLY A 62 2.43 6.05 -13.69
C GLY A 62 3.41 7.20 -13.43
N THR A 63 4.35 6.97 -12.51
CA THR A 63 5.32 7.98 -12.05
C THR A 63 6.17 8.53 -13.20
N ARG A 64 6.50 7.72 -14.21
CA ARG A 64 7.25 8.14 -15.42
C ARG A 64 6.43 9.12 -16.28
N THR A 65 5.17 8.80 -16.56
CA THR A 65 4.24 9.69 -17.28
C THR A 65 3.98 10.99 -16.49
N TYR A 66 3.87 10.92 -15.16
CA TYR A 66 3.75 12.10 -14.30
C TYR A 66 4.96 13.03 -14.39
N ASN A 67 6.17 12.48 -14.35
CA ASN A 67 7.39 13.26 -14.50
C ASN A 67 7.52 13.87 -15.91
N ALA A 68 7.13 13.13 -16.95
CA ALA A 68 7.12 13.62 -18.33
C ALA A 68 6.10 14.75 -18.54
N VAL A 69 4.89 14.65 -17.97
CA VAL A 69 3.90 15.74 -18.01
C VAL A 69 4.41 16.98 -17.30
N ARG A 70 5.05 16.83 -16.13
CA ARG A 70 5.65 17.97 -15.42
C ARG A 70 6.78 18.61 -16.21
N ALA A 71 7.64 17.81 -16.84
CA ALA A 71 8.70 18.33 -17.69
C ALA A 71 8.13 19.09 -18.90
N PHE A 72 7.09 18.54 -19.54
CA PHE A 72 6.38 19.20 -20.64
C PHE A 72 5.73 20.52 -20.21
N GLN A 73 5.00 20.52 -19.08
CA GLN A 73 4.36 21.70 -18.53
C GLN A 73 5.39 22.79 -18.20
N SER A 74 6.50 22.38 -17.57
CA SER A 74 7.60 23.26 -17.22
C SER A 74 8.23 23.91 -18.44
N LYS A 75 8.45 23.15 -19.52
CA LYS A 75 9.06 23.65 -20.75
C LYS A 75 8.12 24.50 -21.61
N ASN A 76 6.81 24.37 -21.41
CA ASN A 76 5.79 25.08 -22.19
C ASN A 76 5.07 26.21 -21.43
N GLY A 77 5.57 26.60 -20.26
CA GLY A 77 5.03 27.74 -19.49
C GLY A 77 3.65 27.48 -18.87
N LEU A 78 3.33 26.23 -18.58
CA LEU A 78 2.08 25.81 -17.95
C LEU A 78 2.27 25.59 -16.44
N ALA A 79 1.17 25.44 -15.68
CA ALA A 79 1.23 25.02 -14.28
C ALA A 79 1.86 23.62 -14.17
N VAL A 80 2.95 23.47 -13.37
CA VAL A 80 3.75 22.23 -13.27
C VAL A 80 3.23 21.31 -12.16
N ASP A 81 1.97 20.93 -12.28
CA ASP A 81 1.24 20.12 -11.30
C ASP A 81 1.21 18.62 -11.64
N GLY A 82 1.67 18.24 -12.85
CA GLY A 82 1.64 16.87 -13.34
C GLY A 82 0.26 16.38 -13.71
N ILE A 83 -0.68 17.31 -13.90
CA ILE A 83 -2.07 17.06 -14.25
C ILE A 83 -2.35 17.58 -15.67
N VAL A 84 -2.84 16.70 -16.53
CA VAL A 84 -3.26 17.06 -17.88
C VAL A 84 -4.70 17.55 -17.85
N GLY A 85 -4.85 18.84 -17.52
CA GLY A 85 -6.07 19.62 -17.66
C GLY A 85 -6.23 20.24 -19.07
N LYS A 86 -7.23 21.10 -19.23
CA LYS A 86 -7.56 21.76 -20.52
C LYS A 86 -6.37 22.49 -21.14
N ASP A 87 -5.63 23.25 -20.35
CA ASP A 87 -4.52 24.07 -20.85
C ASP A 87 -3.30 23.21 -21.23
N THR A 88 -2.96 22.22 -20.40
CA THR A 88 -1.91 21.24 -20.69
C THR A 88 -2.22 20.44 -21.96
N ARG A 89 -3.47 19.99 -22.11
CA ARG A 89 -3.94 19.25 -23.29
C ARG A 89 -3.92 20.11 -24.54
N SER A 90 -4.41 21.34 -24.46
CA SER A 90 -4.38 22.29 -25.59
C SER A 90 -2.95 22.48 -26.09
N LYS A 91 -1.96 22.60 -25.20
CA LYS A 91 -0.55 22.78 -25.56
C LYS A 91 0.15 21.50 -26.06
N LEU A 92 -0.23 20.33 -25.55
CA LEU A 92 0.32 19.03 -26.00
C LEU A 92 -0.06 18.72 -27.45
N PHE A 93 -1.28 19.09 -27.85
CA PHE A 93 -1.86 18.74 -29.14
C PHE A 93 -2.00 19.95 -30.10
N SER A 94 -1.54 21.15 -29.70
CA SER A 94 -1.59 22.38 -30.54
C SER A 94 -0.73 22.35 -31.80
N GLY A 95 0.03 21.27 -32.04
CA GLY A 95 0.81 21.05 -33.25
C GLY A 95 0.27 19.95 -34.17
N SER A 96 -0.92 19.41 -33.91
CA SER A 96 -1.59 18.46 -34.81
C SER A 96 -2.93 19.03 -35.27
N THR A 97 -2.87 20.02 -36.16
CA THR A 97 -4.03 20.42 -36.95
C THR A 97 -4.01 19.63 -38.25
N THR A 98 -4.89 18.62 -38.38
CA THR A 98 -5.56 18.41 -39.66
C THR A 98 -6.75 19.38 -39.73
N PRO A 99 -7.07 19.91 -40.93
CA PRO A 99 -7.77 21.18 -41.07
C PRO A 99 -9.30 21.01 -41.06
N SER A 100 -10.01 21.98 -40.49
CA SER A 100 -11.35 22.33 -40.96
C SER A 100 -11.61 23.84 -40.86
N ARG A 101 -11.23 24.51 -41.95
CA ARG A 101 -12.01 25.43 -42.77
C ARG A 101 -13.00 26.39 -42.07
N GLY A 102 -12.59 27.66 -42.06
CA GLY A 102 -13.41 28.75 -42.61
C GLY A 102 -14.23 29.56 -41.61
N GLY A 103 -13.86 30.83 -41.42
CA GLY A 103 -14.70 31.79 -40.69
C GLY A 103 -14.07 33.11 -40.25
N THR A 104 -13.12 33.62 -41.04
CA THR A 104 -12.86 35.05 -41.36
C THR A 104 -12.72 36.13 -40.27
N SER A 105 -11.61 36.86 -40.46
CA SER A 105 -11.34 38.28 -40.17
C SER A 105 -10.72 38.65 -38.82
N THR A 106 -9.38 38.81 -38.76
CA THR A 106 -8.55 39.98 -39.18
C THR A 106 -8.54 41.08 -38.11
N ASN A 107 -7.46 41.80 -37.77
CA ASN A 107 -6.09 41.84 -38.26
C ASN A 107 -5.17 42.52 -37.20
N SER A 108 -3.87 42.29 -37.38
CA SER A 108 -2.73 43.19 -37.11
C SER A 108 -2.13 43.35 -35.70
N SER A 109 -1.06 42.58 -35.50
CA SER A 109 0.35 43.02 -35.41
C SER A 109 0.67 44.50 -35.16
N GLY A 110 1.65 44.75 -34.27
CA GLY A 110 2.35 46.04 -34.18
C GLY A 110 3.32 46.14 -33.01
N ASN A 111 4.59 45.82 -33.26
CA ASN A 111 5.73 46.16 -32.41
C ASN A 111 5.85 47.69 -32.27
N THR A 112 5.82 48.25 -31.05
CA THR A 112 6.37 49.58 -30.74
C THR A 112 6.73 49.70 -29.26
N THR A 113 7.96 50.12 -29.02
CA THR A 113 8.44 50.76 -27.79
C THR A 113 7.52 51.91 -27.42
N SER A 114 6.64 51.69 -26.44
CA SER A 114 5.86 52.76 -25.81
C SER A 114 5.48 52.36 -24.37
N THR A 115 5.63 53.33 -23.48
CA THR A 115 5.20 53.34 -22.08
C THR A 115 3.82 52.71 -21.89
N SER A 116 3.74 51.46 -21.41
CA SER A 116 2.47 50.83 -21.03
C SER A 116 2.51 50.32 -19.59
N LYS A 117 1.53 50.78 -18.81
CA LYS A 117 1.27 50.37 -17.43
C LYS A 117 1.17 48.84 -17.37
N SER A 118 2.10 48.21 -16.64
CA SER A 118 2.09 46.78 -16.35
C SER A 118 0.77 46.37 -15.69
N ALA A 119 0.14 45.30 -16.20
CA ALA A 119 -1.08 44.73 -15.63
C ALA A 119 -0.85 44.33 -14.16
N PRO A 120 -1.80 44.61 -13.24
CA PRO A 120 -1.61 44.37 -11.82
C PRO A 120 -1.48 42.87 -11.51
N ILE A 121 -0.74 42.55 -10.45
CA ILE A 121 -0.61 41.18 -9.95
C ILE A 121 -2.00 40.64 -9.58
N THR A 122 -2.46 39.58 -10.24
CA THR A 122 -3.80 38.98 -10.02
C THR A 122 -3.77 37.67 -9.24
N GLY A 123 -2.59 37.12 -8.95
CA GLY A 123 -2.40 35.83 -8.31
C GLY A 123 -1.54 35.90 -7.04
N LEU A 124 -1.67 34.88 -6.19
CA LEU A 124 -0.86 34.72 -4.97
C LEU A 124 0.59 34.36 -5.33
N LEU A 125 1.55 35.22 -5.01
CA LEU A 125 2.98 34.96 -5.26
C LEU A 125 3.72 34.69 -3.94
N ARG A 126 4.67 33.76 -3.94
CA ARG A 126 5.47 33.38 -2.77
C ARG A 126 6.87 32.90 -3.17
N ARG A 127 7.76 32.70 -2.21
CA ARG A 127 9.10 32.14 -2.48
C ARG A 127 8.98 30.81 -3.24
N GLY A 128 9.65 30.72 -4.38
CA GLY A 128 9.55 29.61 -5.34
C GLY A 128 8.62 29.88 -6.54
N SER A 129 7.77 30.91 -6.51
CA SER A 129 7.02 31.39 -7.67
C SER A 129 7.96 31.90 -8.77
N ARG A 130 7.62 31.68 -10.04
CA ARG A 130 8.39 32.16 -11.20
C ARG A 130 7.47 32.67 -12.31
N GLY A 131 7.95 33.59 -13.16
CA GLY A 131 7.24 34.09 -14.35
C GLY A 131 6.92 35.59 -14.33
N SER A 132 6.17 36.06 -15.33
CA SER A 132 5.95 37.50 -15.60
C SER A 132 5.27 38.27 -14.47
N GLN A 133 4.41 37.63 -13.66
CA GLN A 133 3.83 38.27 -12.46
C GLN A 133 4.87 38.48 -11.34
N VAL A 134 5.89 37.63 -11.27
CA VAL A 134 7.02 37.82 -10.35
C VAL A 134 7.93 38.93 -10.85
N VAL A 135 8.18 39.03 -12.17
CA VAL A 135 8.88 40.19 -12.75
C VAL A 135 8.15 41.49 -12.42
N THR A 136 6.82 41.49 -12.56
CA THR A 136 5.95 42.64 -12.23
C THR A 136 6.05 43.03 -10.76
N LEU A 137 6.04 42.04 -9.85
CA LEU A 137 6.25 42.25 -8.43
C LEU A 137 7.63 42.79 -8.10
N GLN A 138 8.69 42.19 -8.65
CA GLN A 138 10.07 42.59 -8.41
C GLN A 138 10.32 44.02 -8.89
N ASN A 139 9.83 44.36 -10.09
CA ASN A 139 9.87 45.73 -10.60
C ASN A 139 9.13 46.69 -9.67
N ARG A 140 7.94 46.32 -9.17
CA ARG A 140 7.17 47.18 -8.26
C ARG A 140 7.84 47.36 -6.89
N LEU A 141 8.43 46.31 -6.32
CA LEU A 141 9.17 46.37 -5.05
C LEU A 141 10.46 47.20 -5.18
N ASN A 142 11.17 47.07 -6.29
CA ASN A 142 12.36 47.87 -6.60
C ASN A 142 12.00 49.35 -6.75
N GLN A 143 10.91 49.67 -7.45
CA GLN A 143 10.39 51.05 -7.58
C GLN A 143 10.00 51.66 -6.22
N LEU A 144 9.51 50.84 -5.29
CA LEU A 144 9.15 51.26 -3.94
C LEU A 144 10.34 51.27 -2.96
N GLY A 145 11.57 50.99 -3.43
CA GLY A 145 12.80 51.09 -2.65
C GLY A 145 13.14 49.87 -1.79
N TYR A 146 12.42 48.75 -1.93
CA TYR A 146 12.64 47.55 -1.10
C TYR A 146 13.71 46.59 -1.63
N ASN A 147 14.34 46.94 -2.77
CA ASN A 147 15.43 46.26 -3.48
C ASN A 147 15.46 44.72 -3.37
N CYS A 148 14.95 44.05 -4.40
CA CYS A 148 15.00 42.60 -4.54
C CYS A 148 16.02 42.10 -5.59
N GLY A 149 16.94 42.96 -6.07
CA GLY A 149 17.84 42.64 -7.19
C GLY A 149 17.18 42.81 -8.57
N LYS A 150 17.84 42.35 -9.64
CA LYS A 150 17.32 42.42 -11.02
C LYS A 150 15.99 41.65 -11.11
N ALA A 151 15.00 42.21 -11.80
CA ALA A 151 13.71 41.54 -12.01
C ALA A 151 13.85 40.39 -13.02
N ASP A 152 14.31 39.25 -12.53
CA ASP A 152 14.61 38.03 -13.25
C ASP A 152 13.40 37.08 -13.35
N GLY A 153 12.27 37.45 -12.73
CA GLY A 153 11.06 36.66 -12.71
C GLY A 153 11.12 35.46 -11.77
N ILE A 154 12.08 35.42 -10.85
CA ILE A 154 12.24 34.34 -9.87
C ILE A 154 12.03 34.90 -8.46
N PHE A 155 10.98 34.42 -7.77
CA PHE A 155 10.68 34.83 -6.40
C PHE A 155 11.60 34.05 -5.45
N GLY A 156 12.88 34.42 -5.47
CA GLY A 156 13.94 33.83 -4.67
C GLY A 156 14.05 34.49 -3.29
N THR A 157 15.16 34.22 -2.60
CA THR A 157 15.42 34.75 -1.27
C THR A 157 15.44 36.29 -1.24
N ALA A 158 16.00 36.95 -2.27
CA ALA A 158 16.03 38.40 -2.36
C ALA A 158 14.63 39.02 -2.50
N THR A 159 13.79 38.48 -3.38
CA THR A 159 12.39 38.92 -3.55
C THR A 159 11.54 38.64 -2.32
N TYR A 160 11.74 37.49 -1.66
CA TYR A 160 11.10 37.18 -0.38
C TYR A 160 11.46 38.19 0.71
N ASN A 161 12.75 38.51 0.85
CA ASN A 161 13.19 39.50 1.84
C ASN A 161 12.62 40.90 1.54
N ALA A 162 12.53 41.29 0.27
CA ALA A 162 11.91 42.56 -0.12
C ALA A 162 10.40 42.59 0.18
N VAL A 163 9.67 41.50 -0.06
CA VAL A 163 8.24 41.39 0.28
C VAL A 163 8.01 41.44 1.79
N VAL A 164 8.82 40.72 2.55
CA VAL A 164 8.79 40.74 4.03
C VAL A 164 9.05 42.15 4.57
N LYS A 165 10.05 42.85 4.03
CA LYS A 165 10.34 44.25 4.40
C LYS A 165 9.19 45.18 4.04
N PHE A 166 8.63 45.04 2.84
CA PHE A 166 7.48 45.80 2.37
C PHE A 166 6.26 45.59 3.27
N GLN A 167 5.97 44.34 3.63
CA GLN A 167 4.85 44.00 4.52
C GLN A 167 5.05 44.57 5.93
N ARG A 168 6.25 44.44 6.50
CA ARG A 168 6.58 44.98 7.81
C ARG A 168 6.43 46.51 7.84
N ALA A 169 6.92 47.20 6.82
CA ALA A 169 6.84 48.66 6.71
C ALA A 169 5.40 49.18 6.53
N ASN A 170 4.49 48.33 6.02
CA ASN A 170 3.10 48.70 5.74
C ASN A 170 2.08 48.09 6.72
N GLY A 171 2.54 47.55 7.86
CA GLY A 171 1.67 46.98 8.90
C GLY A 171 0.88 45.75 8.45
N LEU A 172 1.39 45.02 7.45
CA LEU A 172 0.79 43.78 6.93
C LEU A 172 1.33 42.55 7.68
N ALA A 173 0.63 41.42 7.54
CA ALA A 173 1.16 40.12 7.97
C ALA A 173 2.52 39.85 7.30
N VAL A 174 3.55 39.61 8.10
CA VAL A 174 4.95 39.47 7.65
C VAL A 174 5.24 38.01 7.31
N ASP A 175 4.48 37.47 6.35
CA ASP A 175 4.51 36.07 5.93
C ASP A 175 5.35 35.84 4.66
N GLY A 176 5.78 36.92 3.99
CA GLY A 176 6.55 36.89 2.74
C GLY A 176 5.73 36.40 1.54
N ILE A 177 4.40 36.45 1.65
CA ILE A 177 3.45 36.06 0.61
C ILE A 177 2.75 37.30 0.05
N VAL A 178 2.76 37.43 -1.26
CA VAL A 178 2.06 38.52 -1.97
C VAL A 178 0.64 38.07 -2.30
N GLY A 179 -0.25 38.24 -1.33
CA GLY A 179 -1.70 38.07 -1.49
C GLY A 179 -2.43 39.41 -1.62
N ASN A 180 -3.75 39.39 -1.70
CA ASN A 180 -4.57 40.56 -2.03
C ASN A 180 -4.32 41.79 -1.12
N ALA A 181 -4.03 41.59 0.17
CA ALA A 181 -3.69 42.69 1.07
C ALA A 181 -2.32 43.33 0.74
N THR A 182 -1.31 42.51 0.45
CA THR A 182 0.02 42.95 -0.02
C THR A 182 -0.07 43.61 -1.39
N ILE A 183 -0.84 43.04 -2.32
CA ILE A 183 -1.11 43.60 -3.66
C ILE A 183 -1.78 44.96 -3.53
N SER A 184 -2.83 45.08 -2.71
CA SER A 184 -3.54 46.34 -2.48
C SER A 184 -2.58 47.42 -1.99
N LYS A 185 -1.65 47.09 -1.08
CA LYS A 185 -0.63 48.03 -0.59
C LYS A 185 0.47 48.33 -1.60
N LEU A 186 0.88 47.36 -2.42
CA LEU A 186 1.88 47.57 -3.48
C LEU A 186 1.41 48.62 -4.49
N TYR A 187 0.09 48.76 -4.68
CA TYR A 187 -0.51 49.70 -5.64
C TYR A 187 -1.25 50.88 -4.98
N SER A 188 -1.36 50.93 -3.65
CA SER A 188 -1.93 52.07 -2.92
C SER A 188 -0.86 53.15 -2.68
N GLY A 189 -0.68 54.05 -3.63
CA GLY A 189 0.06 55.32 -3.44
C GLY A 189 1.10 55.61 -4.51
N SER A 190 0.73 56.46 -5.49
CA SER A 190 1.65 57.46 -6.01
C SER A 190 1.83 58.50 -4.91
N THR A 191 2.93 58.41 -4.15
CA THR A 191 3.66 59.51 -3.46
C THR A 191 4.62 58.89 -2.43
N ALA A 192 5.89 59.24 -2.56
CA ALA A 192 6.99 58.77 -1.73
C ALA A 192 6.94 59.35 -0.30
N PRO A 193 7.42 58.64 0.74
CA PRO A 193 7.80 59.27 2.00
C PRO A 193 9.27 59.71 1.95
N SER A 194 9.44 61.00 2.17
CA SER A 194 10.69 61.72 2.40
C SER A 194 11.49 61.19 3.60
N LYS A 195 12.80 61.44 3.54
CA LYS A 195 13.78 61.35 4.63
C LYS A 195 13.28 62.07 5.89
N GLY A 196 13.59 61.50 7.06
CA GLY A 196 13.52 62.21 8.34
C GLY A 196 13.56 61.25 9.53
N GLY A 197 14.71 61.14 10.18
CA GLY A 197 14.90 60.29 11.35
C GLY A 197 14.30 60.90 12.62
N THR A 198 14.05 60.05 13.62
CA THR A 198 14.60 60.18 14.99
C THR A 198 14.19 58.97 15.85
N THR A 199 15.22 58.29 16.35
CA THR A 199 15.38 57.71 17.69
C THR A 199 14.17 57.03 18.37
N THR A 200 14.25 55.70 18.56
CA THR A 200 14.65 55.08 19.84
C THR A 200 14.88 53.57 19.68
N LYS A 201 15.99 53.08 20.24
CA LYS A 201 16.45 51.68 20.31
C LYS A 201 15.81 50.99 21.55
N PRO A 202 16.00 49.68 21.81
CA PRO A 202 14.98 48.68 22.16
C PRO A 202 14.93 48.39 23.68
N PRO A 203 14.20 47.34 24.11
CA PRO A 203 14.86 46.41 25.03
C PRO A 203 14.86 44.96 24.55
N SER A 204 15.97 44.33 24.92
CA SER A 204 16.36 42.93 24.83
C SER A 204 15.90 42.17 26.09
N ASN A 205 15.72 40.85 25.95
CA ASN A 205 15.75 39.79 26.97
C ASN A 205 14.99 39.98 28.30
N THR A 206 13.89 39.22 28.44
CA THR A 206 13.50 38.57 29.71
C THR A 206 12.75 37.26 29.43
N THR A 207 13.19 36.16 30.05
CA THR A 207 12.41 34.95 30.35
C THR A 207 12.38 34.85 31.89
N PRO A 208 11.40 34.20 32.57
CA PRO A 208 10.09 33.67 32.17
C PRO A 208 8.93 34.32 32.95
N THR A 209 7.69 34.04 32.52
CA THR A 209 6.44 33.90 33.30
C THR A 209 5.26 34.62 32.64
N SER A 210 4.67 33.97 31.63
CA SER A 210 3.25 34.11 31.37
C SER A 210 2.74 32.79 30.83
N LYS A 211 1.79 32.19 31.56
CA LYS A 211 1.07 30.95 31.21
C LYS A 211 0.73 30.93 29.71
N PRO A 212 1.14 29.92 28.92
CA PRO A 212 0.83 29.87 27.50
C PRO A 212 -0.69 29.88 27.30
N ALA A 213 -1.17 30.68 26.34
CA ALA A 213 -2.57 30.70 25.97
C ALA A 213 -3.02 29.27 25.59
N PRO A 214 -4.16 28.78 26.12
CA PRO A 214 -4.59 27.40 25.89
C PRO A 214 -4.87 27.18 24.40
N ILE A 215 -4.56 25.98 23.91
CA ILE A 215 -4.89 25.55 22.55
C ILE A 215 -6.42 25.61 22.40
N THR A 216 -6.93 26.49 21.54
CA THR A 216 -8.39 26.73 21.39
C THR A 216 -9.03 25.95 20.23
N GLY A 217 -8.24 25.23 19.44
CA GLY A 217 -8.69 24.52 18.23
C GLY A 217 -8.14 23.10 18.12
N LEU A 218 -8.77 22.28 17.27
CA LEU A 218 -8.33 20.92 16.96
C LEU A 218 -7.03 20.97 16.13
N LEU A 219 -5.94 20.40 16.63
CA LEU A 219 -4.68 20.31 15.88
C LEU A 219 -4.41 18.86 15.43
N ARG A 220 -3.94 18.69 14.20
CA ARG A 220 -3.61 17.39 13.58
C ARG A 220 -2.47 17.52 12.58
N ARG A 221 -1.93 16.39 12.10
CA ARG A 221 -0.87 16.37 11.06
C ARG A 221 -1.27 17.24 9.86
N GLY A 222 -0.40 18.17 9.48
CA GLY A 222 -0.64 19.20 8.45
C GLY A 222 -1.10 20.57 8.98
N SER A 223 -1.45 20.70 10.27
CA SER A 223 -1.74 22.01 10.90
C SER A 223 -0.48 22.86 10.99
N ARG A 224 -0.61 24.19 10.88
CA ARG A 224 0.53 25.12 10.98
C ARG A 224 0.17 26.41 11.72
N GLY A 225 1.15 27.04 12.37
CA GLY A 225 1.02 28.33 13.04
C GLY A 225 1.25 28.29 14.54
N SER A 226 1.02 29.41 15.22
CA SER A 226 1.39 29.62 16.63
C SER A 226 0.78 28.63 17.62
N GLN A 227 -0.41 28.09 17.34
CA GLN A 227 -1.03 27.05 18.17
C GLN A 227 -0.27 25.72 18.09
N VAL A 228 0.31 25.41 16.94
CA VAL A 228 1.18 24.23 16.77
C VAL A 228 2.50 24.45 17.46
N THR A 229 3.09 25.65 17.38
CA THR A 229 4.30 25.99 18.15
C THR A 229 4.04 25.86 19.66
N THR A 230 2.87 26.30 20.12
CA THR A 230 2.45 26.19 21.53
C THR A 230 2.32 24.73 21.96
N LEU A 231 1.71 23.87 21.12
CA LEU A 231 1.63 22.43 21.33
C LEU A 231 3.02 21.77 21.38
N GLN A 232 3.88 22.07 20.40
CA GLN A 232 5.23 21.50 20.29
C GLN A 232 6.08 21.86 21.51
N ASN A 233 6.03 23.13 21.93
CA ASN A 233 6.68 23.59 23.16
C ASN A 233 6.16 22.82 24.38
N ARG A 234 4.84 22.62 24.49
CA ARG A 234 4.26 21.90 25.62
C ARG A 234 4.61 20.41 25.63
N LEU A 235 4.62 19.73 24.48
CA LEU A 235 5.00 18.32 24.37
C LEU A 235 6.48 18.11 24.67
N ASN A 236 7.35 19.01 24.21
CA ASN A 236 8.78 18.99 24.53
C ASN A 236 9.02 19.20 26.04
N GLN A 237 8.31 20.14 26.67
CA GLN A 237 8.37 20.34 28.13
C GLN A 237 7.93 19.10 28.92
N LEU A 238 6.99 18.32 28.39
CA LEU A 238 6.49 17.10 29.01
C LEU A 238 7.32 15.85 28.65
N GLY A 239 8.42 16.01 27.92
CA GLY A 239 9.37 14.93 27.60
C GLY A 239 9.05 14.08 26.37
N TYR A 240 8.02 14.44 25.57
CA TYR A 240 7.58 13.61 24.44
C TYR A 240 8.31 13.87 23.11
N ASN A 241 9.28 14.81 23.11
CA ASN A 241 10.20 15.21 22.04
C ASN A 241 9.61 15.19 20.61
N CYS A 242 9.19 16.36 20.12
CA CYS A 242 8.73 16.58 18.75
C CYS A 242 9.72 17.36 17.86
N GLY A 243 10.98 17.53 18.28
CA GLY A 243 11.95 18.41 17.61
C GLY A 243 11.75 19.91 17.89
N LYS A 244 12.44 20.79 17.16
CA LYS A 244 12.35 22.26 17.32
C LYS A 244 10.92 22.73 17.04
N ALA A 245 10.36 23.59 17.91
CA ALA A 245 9.02 24.13 17.72
C ALA A 245 9.00 25.13 16.55
N ASP A 246 8.73 24.59 15.36
CA ASP A 246 8.72 25.29 14.07
C ASP A 246 7.31 25.72 13.64
N GLY A 247 6.30 25.40 14.44
CA GLY A 247 4.90 25.69 14.15
C GLY A 247 4.32 24.82 13.04
N ILE A 248 4.93 23.68 12.72
CA ILE A 248 4.45 22.73 11.70
C ILE A 248 4.13 21.39 12.36
N PHE A 249 2.87 20.96 12.27
CA PHE A 249 2.44 19.69 12.84
C PHE A 249 2.79 18.59 11.83
N GLY A 250 4.08 18.27 11.74
CA GLY A 250 4.63 17.24 10.86
C GLY A 250 4.66 15.87 11.52
N THR A 251 5.40 14.94 10.91
CA THR A 251 5.54 13.56 11.38
C THR A 251 6.09 13.49 12.81
N ALA A 252 7.08 14.31 13.16
CA ALA A 252 7.66 14.35 14.51
C ALA A 252 6.66 14.80 15.58
N THR A 253 5.88 15.86 15.30
CA THR A 253 4.82 16.34 16.21
C THR A 253 3.66 15.36 16.34
N TYR A 254 3.29 14.67 15.26
CA TYR A 254 2.32 13.59 15.29
C TYR A 254 2.75 12.43 16.19
N ASN A 255 3.99 11.96 16.03
CA ASN A 255 4.52 10.87 16.85
C ASN A 255 4.60 11.25 18.34
N ALA A 256 4.93 12.51 18.66
CA ALA A 256 4.94 13.00 20.04
C ALA A 256 3.53 13.06 20.66
N VAL A 257 2.51 13.48 19.89
CA VAL A 257 1.11 13.47 20.35
C VAL A 257 0.62 12.06 20.60
N VAL A 258 0.91 11.12 19.69
CA VAL A 258 0.57 9.70 19.83
C VAL A 258 1.18 9.09 21.10
N ARG A 259 2.46 9.36 21.38
CA ARG A 259 3.14 8.92 22.60
C ARG A 259 2.51 9.52 23.86
N PHE A 260 2.19 10.82 23.83
CA PHE A 260 1.52 11.51 24.92
C PHE A 260 0.14 10.92 25.22
N GLN A 261 -0.67 10.67 24.19
CA GLN A 261 -1.99 10.08 24.33
C GLN A 261 -1.91 8.67 24.93
N ARG A 262 -1.01 7.81 24.42
CA ARG A 262 -0.78 6.46 24.95
C ARG A 262 -0.39 6.49 26.43
N ALA A 263 0.54 7.38 26.81
CA ALA A 263 1.01 7.52 28.19
C ALA A 263 -0.04 8.11 29.16
N LYS A 264 -1.12 8.72 28.65
CA LYS A 264 -2.20 9.32 29.46
C LYS A 264 -3.55 8.59 29.34
N GLY A 265 -3.56 7.40 28.74
CA GLY A 265 -4.76 6.57 28.58
C GLY A 265 -5.85 7.21 27.71
N LEU A 266 -5.45 8.02 26.72
CA LEU A 266 -6.36 8.67 25.78
C LEU A 266 -6.48 7.85 24.48
N ALA A 267 -7.51 8.13 23.67
CA ALA A 267 -7.58 7.63 22.29
C ALA A 267 -6.30 8.03 21.52
N VAL A 268 -5.63 7.04 20.92
CA VAL A 268 -4.31 7.19 20.28
C VAL A 268 -4.49 7.51 18.79
N ASP A 269 -5.14 8.64 18.51
CA ASP A 269 -5.52 9.06 17.15
C ASP A 269 -4.58 10.13 16.55
N GLY A 270 -3.60 10.60 17.33
CA GLY A 270 -2.66 11.64 16.91
C GLY A 270 -3.31 13.01 16.69
N ILE A 271 -4.53 13.21 17.21
CA ILE A 271 -5.30 14.44 17.12
C ILE A 271 -5.36 15.13 18.50
N VAL A 272 -5.01 16.41 18.52
CA VAL A 272 -5.09 17.22 19.74
C VAL A 272 -6.48 17.84 19.84
N GLY A 273 -7.42 17.02 20.32
CA GLY A 273 -8.80 17.40 20.66
C GLY A 273 -8.97 17.79 22.12
N LYS A 274 -10.21 18.07 22.54
CA LYS A 274 -10.53 18.57 23.90
C LYS A 274 -9.97 17.67 25.02
N ALA A 275 -10.09 16.34 24.87
CA ALA A 275 -9.56 15.38 25.86
C ALA A 275 -8.02 15.45 25.95
N THR A 276 -7.33 15.53 24.81
CA THR A 276 -5.87 15.70 24.76
C THR A 276 -5.43 17.04 25.34
N ILE A 277 -6.15 18.14 25.05
CA ILE A 277 -5.87 19.47 25.58
C ILE A 277 -6.05 19.50 27.11
N ALA A 278 -7.09 18.87 27.64
CA ALA A 278 -7.34 18.79 29.08
C ALA A 278 -6.22 18.08 29.84
N LYS A 279 -5.60 17.06 29.24
CA LYS A 279 -4.44 16.35 29.83
C LYS A 279 -3.11 17.07 29.59
N LEU A 280 -2.96 17.85 28.51
CA LEU A 280 -1.79 18.70 28.27
C LEU A 280 -1.70 19.86 29.27
N TYR A 281 -2.86 20.34 29.74
CA TYR A 281 -3.00 21.47 30.66
C TYR A 281 -4.00 21.15 31.80
N PRO A 282 -3.67 20.22 32.71
CA PRO A 282 -4.53 19.90 33.84
C PRO A 282 -4.72 21.14 34.71
N GLN A 283 -5.97 21.53 34.97
CA GLN A 283 -6.26 22.66 35.86
C GLN A 283 -6.06 22.21 37.31
N THR A 284 -5.25 22.96 38.06
CA THR A 284 -5.22 22.86 39.52
C THR A 284 -6.33 23.73 40.09
N SER A 285 -7.12 23.15 41.01
CA SER A 285 -8.22 23.72 41.84
C SER A 285 -9.68 23.65 41.33
N THR A 286 -10.55 23.16 42.21
CA THR A 286 -12.04 23.20 42.25
C THR A 286 -12.47 23.89 43.57
N PRO A 287 -13.75 24.22 43.83
CA PRO A 287 -14.66 25.16 43.12
C PRO A 287 -15.35 26.17 44.09
N THR A 288 -16.10 27.15 43.58
CA THR A 288 -17.29 27.73 44.27
C THR A 288 -18.21 28.46 43.27
N PRO A 289 -19.56 28.37 43.38
CA PRO A 289 -20.50 28.95 42.42
C PRO A 289 -20.86 30.40 42.78
N PRO A 290 -21.02 31.34 41.81
CA PRO A 290 -21.45 32.69 42.15
C PRO A 290 -22.98 32.84 42.15
N LYS A 291 -23.47 33.51 43.20
CA LYS A 291 -24.82 34.06 43.39
C LYS A 291 -25.05 35.31 42.50
N PRO A 292 -26.27 35.63 42.05
CA PRO A 292 -26.50 36.67 41.04
C PRO A 292 -26.62 38.07 41.65
N THR A 293 -26.10 39.09 40.94
CA THR A 293 -26.35 40.53 41.19
C THR A 293 -26.31 41.30 39.85
N PRO A 294 -26.92 42.51 39.74
CA PRO A 294 -27.86 42.84 38.69
C PRO A 294 -27.27 43.73 37.58
N THR A 295 -27.93 43.71 36.43
CA THR A 295 -27.59 44.39 35.19
C THR A 295 -27.80 45.92 35.23
N PRO A 296 -26.95 46.73 34.58
CA PRO A 296 -27.30 48.08 34.09
C PRO A 296 -27.78 48.05 32.61
N PRO A 297 -28.56 49.07 32.17
CA PRO A 297 -29.62 48.91 31.19
C PRO A 297 -29.18 48.83 29.73
N ALA A 298 -30.00 48.13 28.94
CA ALA A 298 -29.89 47.96 27.51
C ALA A 298 -30.04 49.29 26.74
N LYS A 299 -29.24 49.44 25.66
CA LYS A 299 -29.48 50.40 24.57
C LYS A 299 -30.32 49.68 23.48
N PRO A 300 -31.25 50.36 22.78
CA PRO A 300 -32.38 49.71 22.10
C PRO A 300 -31.99 48.91 20.86
N GLU A 301 -32.72 47.82 20.65
CA GLU A 301 -32.76 47.00 19.43
C GLU A 301 -33.22 47.79 18.19
N PRO A 302 -32.72 47.46 16.98
CA PRO A 302 -33.46 47.74 15.76
C PRO A 302 -34.58 46.69 15.56
N LYS A 303 -35.83 47.14 15.57
CA LYS A 303 -37.00 46.34 15.16
C LYS A 303 -36.90 45.99 13.66
N PRO A 304 -37.16 44.74 13.25
CA PRO A 304 -37.46 44.43 11.85
C PRO A 304 -38.95 44.71 11.57
N GLN A 305 -39.22 45.80 10.86
CA GLN A 305 -40.45 45.95 10.06
C GLN A 305 -40.11 45.53 8.63
N HIS A 306 -40.59 44.38 8.15
CA HIS A 306 -40.99 44.16 6.75
C HIS A 306 -41.59 42.75 6.54
N LYS A 307 -42.65 42.71 5.73
CA LYS A 307 -43.48 41.55 5.29
C LYS A 307 -42.65 40.43 4.64
N PRO A 308 -43.03 39.13 4.76
CA PRO A 308 -42.26 38.02 4.20
C PRO A 308 -42.57 37.77 2.70
N PRO A 309 -41.56 37.68 1.80
CA PRO A 309 -41.73 37.07 0.49
C PRO A 309 -40.87 35.81 0.26
N ALA A 310 -41.13 35.18 -0.89
CA ALA A 310 -40.99 33.77 -1.24
C ALA A 310 -39.58 33.22 -1.51
N ASN A 311 -39.49 31.87 -1.41
CA ASN A 311 -38.43 30.97 -1.89
C ASN A 311 -37.05 31.07 -1.22
N ASN A 312 -36.69 30.11 -0.36
CA ASN A 312 -35.28 29.85 -0.03
C ASN A 312 -35.02 28.37 0.36
N VAL A 313 -34.01 27.79 -0.29
CA VAL A 313 -33.44 26.45 -0.05
C VAL A 313 -32.62 26.47 1.27
N PRO A 314 -32.76 25.49 2.19
CA PRO A 314 -32.07 25.50 3.47
C PRO A 314 -30.57 25.21 3.35
N LEU A 315 -29.77 25.79 4.26
CA LEU A 315 -28.34 25.48 4.39
C LEU A 315 -28.14 24.00 4.77
N SER A 316 -27.24 23.30 4.07
CA SER A 316 -26.87 21.91 4.37
C SER A 316 -25.42 21.82 4.82
N GLY A 317 -25.19 21.20 5.98
CA GLY A 317 -23.85 20.93 6.51
C GLY A 317 -23.23 22.02 7.38
N LEU A 318 -22.03 21.75 7.89
CA LEU A 318 -21.24 22.64 8.73
C LEU A 318 -20.50 23.65 7.84
N ILE A 319 -20.85 24.94 7.91
CA ILE A 319 -20.21 26.00 7.11
C ILE A 319 -19.35 26.90 8.01
N ARG A 320 -18.13 27.24 7.57
CA ARG A 320 -17.16 27.99 8.38
C ARG A 320 -16.25 28.87 7.52
N MET A 321 -15.50 29.73 8.19
CA MET A 321 -14.55 30.63 7.54
C MET A 321 -13.56 29.87 6.65
N GLY A 322 -13.45 30.30 5.39
CA GLY A 322 -12.66 29.65 4.34
C GLY A 322 -13.49 28.86 3.33
N ASP A 323 -14.72 28.48 3.67
CA ASP A 323 -15.61 27.76 2.75
C ASP A 323 -16.06 28.67 1.58
N ARG A 324 -16.38 28.05 0.44
CA ARG A 324 -16.84 28.77 -0.76
C ARG A 324 -17.98 28.03 -1.46
N GLY A 325 -18.80 28.75 -2.22
CA GLY A 325 -19.86 28.20 -3.08
C GLY A 325 -21.26 28.64 -2.68
N SER A 326 -22.27 28.03 -3.32
CA SER A 326 -23.68 28.43 -3.23
C SER A 326 -24.24 28.42 -1.80
N GLN A 327 -23.80 27.48 -0.95
CA GLN A 327 -24.18 27.42 0.47
C GLN A 327 -23.71 28.66 1.25
N VAL A 328 -22.52 29.18 0.93
CA VAL A 328 -22.02 30.41 1.54
C VAL A 328 -22.78 31.63 1.00
N THR A 329 -23.11 31.65 -0.30
CA THR A 329 -23.94 32.71 -0.89
C THR A 329 -25.31 32.79 -0.21
N ILE A 330 -25.94 31.63 0.03
CA ILE A 330 -27.24 31.52 0.71
C ILE A 330 -27.14 32.02 2.15
N LEU A 331 -26.09 31.64 2.88
CA LEU A 331 -25.81 32.10 4.23
C LEU A 331 -25.61 33.63 4.29
N GLN A 332 -24.79 34.18 3.39
CA GLN A 332 -24.51 35.61 3.33
C GLN A 332 -25.77 36.42 3.04
N LYS A 333 -26.59 35.98 2.08
CA LYS A 333 -27.91 36.60 1.81
C LYS A 333 -28.77 36.60 3.07
N ARG A 334 -28.87 35.46 3.75
CA ARG A 334 -29.71 35.32 4.94
C ARG A 334 -29.23 36.17 6.12
N LEU A 335 -27.93 36.24 6.36
CA LEU A 335 -27.37 37.09 7.41
C LEU A 335 -27.62 38.57 7.13
N ASN A 336 -27.42 39.02 5.88
CA ASN A 336 -27.69 40.39 5.46
C ASN A 336 -29.18 40.74 5.59
N GLU A 337 -30.08 39.83 5.20
CA GLU A 337 -31.53 39.98 5.40
C GLU A 337 -31.91 40.13 6.87
N LEU A 338 -31.18 39.46 7.77
CA LEU A 338 -31.38 39.52 9.22
C LEU A 338 -30.64 40.71 9.88
N GLY A 339 -30.00 41.58 9.09
CA GLY A 339 -29.30 42.78 9.57
C GLY A 339 -27.86 42.58 10.03
N TYR A 340 -27.25 41.42 9.76
CA TYR A 340 -25.85 41.11 10.09
C TYR A 340 -24.99 41.27 8.83
N ASP A 341 -24.08 42.27 8.80
CA ASP A 341 -23.23 42.57 7.63
C ASP A 341 -22.26 41.42 7.32
N ALA A 342 -22.68 40.52 6.44
CA ALA A 342 -21.89 39.41 5.93
C ALA A 342 -21.08 39.78 4.69
N GLY A 343 -21.15 41.04 4.23
CA GLY A 343 -20.60 41.52 2.96
C GLY A 343 -21.48 41.16 1.76
N LYS A 344 -20.98 41.41 0.54
CA LYS A 344 -21.65 40.98 -0.71
C LYS A 344 -21.83 39.47 -0.69
N ALA A 345 -22.99 38.97 -1.12
CA ALA A 345 -23.25 37.54 -1.25
C ALA A 345 -22.49 36.94 -2.44
N ASP A 346 -21.18 36.81 -2.29
CA ASP A 346 -20.20 36.39 -3.29
C ASP A 346 -19.85 34.90 -3.20
N GLY A 347 -20.39 34.20 -2.20
CA GLY A 347 -20.11 32.79 -1.96
C GLY A 347 -18.75 32.53 -1.37
N ILE A 348 -18.09 33.50 -0.73
CA ILE A 348 -16.81 33.31 -0.05
C ILE A 348 -16.96 33.62 1.44
N PHE A 349 -16.75 32.62 2.30
CA PHE A 349 -16.95 32.77 3.73
C PHE A 349 -15.68 33.40 4.33
N GLY A 350 -15.55 34.71 4.10
CA GLY A 350 -14.44 35.53 4.58
C GLY A 350 -14.69 36.13 5.95
N THR A 351 -13.81 37.03 6.35
CA THR A 351 -13.85 37.68 7.67
C THR A 351 -15.16 38.42 7.96
N ARG A 352 -15.79 39.05 6.95
CA ARG A 352 -17.09 39.72 7.12
C ARG A 352 -18.21 38.72 7.42
N THR A 353 -18.32 37.66 6.63
CA THR A 353 -19.29 36.58 6.86
C THR A 353 -19.05 35.89 8.22
N TYR A 354 -17.80 35.68 8.61
CA TYR A 354 -17.44 35.14 9.93
C TYR A 354 -17.87 36.05 11.09
N ASN A 355 -17.63 37.36 10.97
CA ASN A 355 -18.07 38.33 11.97
C ASN A 355 -19.60 38.42 12.05
N ALA A 356 -20.30 38.36 10.90
CA ALA A 356 -21.76 38.31 10.83
C ALA A 356 -22.33 37.07 11.52
N VAL A 357 -21.74 35.88 11.30
CA VAL A 357 -22.14 34.64 11.97
C VAL A 357 -21.95 34.74 13.48
N ARG A 358 -20.82 35.28 13.94
CA ARG A 358 -20.57 35.44 15.39
C ARG A 358 -21.49 36.47 16.05
N ALA A 359 -21.77 37.57 15.35
CA ALA A 359 -22.74 38.56 15.80
C ALA A 359 -24.14 37.94 15.92
N PHE A 360 -24.54 37.16 14.91
CA PHE A 360 -25.79 36.40 14.90
C PHE A 360 -25.86 35.38 16.05
N GLN A 361 -24.82 34.57 16.25
CA GLN A 361 -24.74 33.59 17.33
C GLN A 361 -24.84 34.23 18.70
N ARG A 362 -24.11 35.34 18.92
CA ARG A 362 -24.15 36.11 20.17
C ARG A 362 -25.55 36.64 20.44
N ALA A 363 -26.20 37.21 19.43
CA ALA A 363 -27.55 37.75 19.55
C ALA A 363 -28.62 36.66 19.77
N LYS A 364 -28.35 35.40 19.40
CA LYS A 364 -29.27 34.27 19.55
C LYS A 364 -28.92 33.32 20.70
N GLY A 365 -27.98 33.69 21.57
CA GLY A 365 -27.57 32.88 22.74
C GLY A 365 -26.91 31.55 22.36
N LEU A 366 -26.30 31.47 21.17
CA LEU A 366 -25.60 30.30 20.68
C LEU A 366 -24.10 30.35 21.05
N ALA A 367 -23.42 29.21 20.93
CA ALA A 367 -21.96 29.18 20.97
C ALA A 367 -21.39 30.12 19.89
N VAL A 368 -20.58 31.10 20.30
CA VAL A 368 -20.06 32.18 19.43
C VAL A 368 -18.75 31.75 18.74
N ASP A 369 -18.80 30.60 18.08
CA ASP A 369 -17.66 29.93 17.45
C ASP A 369 -17.41 30.35 15.99
N GLY A 370 -18.35 31.09 15.38
CA GLY A 370 -18.30 31.52 13.98
C GLY A 370 -18.49 30.37 12.98
N ILE A 371 -19.00 29.23 13.46
CA ILE A 371 -19.29 28.05 12.68
C ILE A 371 -20.83 27.93 12.55
N VAL A 372 -21.28 27.84 11.31
CA VAL A 372 -22.68 27.61 10.99
C VAL A 372 -22.95 26.10 11.04
N GLY A 373 -23.12 25.60 12.26
CA GLY A 373 -23.58 24.23 12.54
C GLY A 373 -25.08 24.15 12.76
N LYS A 374 -25.58 22.96 13.12
CA LYS A 374 -27.02 22.67 13.23
C LYS A 374 -27.78 23.69 14.10
N ALA A 375 -27.24 24.08 15.26
CA ALA A 375 -27.85 25.07 16.14
C ALA A 375 -27.91 26.48 15.51
N THR A 376 -26.85 26.89 14.80
CA THR A 376 -26.81 28.17 14.07
C THR A 376 -27.80 28.16 12.91
N ILE A 377 -27.87 27.06 12.14
CA ILE A 377 -28.79 26.90 11.01
C ILE A 377 -30.25 26.96 11.47
N ALA A 378 -30.59 26.29 12.58
CA ALA A 378 -31.95 26.29 13.15
C ALA A 378 -32.42 27.69 13.56
N LYS A 379 -31.50 28.59 13.95
CA LYS A 379 -31.83 29.99 14.27
C LYS A 379 -31.79 30.90 13.04
N LEU A 380 -30.95 30.63 12.04
CA LEU A 380 -30.88 31.40 10.78
C LEU A 380 -32.14 31.18 9.94
N TYR A 381 -32.63 29.95 9.93
CA TYR A 381 -33.85 29.53 9.28
C TYR A 381 -34.76 28.93 10.34
N PRO A 382 -35.31 29.76 11.24
CA PRO A 382 -36.38 29.27 12.09
C PRO A 382 -37.49 28.80 11.13
N PRO A 383 -38.05 27.60 11.32
CA PRO A 383 -39.20 27.19 10.52
C PRO A 383 -40.21 28.33 10.56
N LYS A 384 -40.88 28.62 9.43
CA LYS A 384 -42.07 29.47 9.47
C LYS A 384 -42.95 28.86 10.55
N HIS A 385 -43.10 29.58 11.65
CA HIS A 385 -44.00 29.20 12.71
C HIS A 385 -45.37 29.25 12.08
N ASP A 386 -45.91 28.08 11.74
CA ASP A 386 -47.33 27.89 11.86
C ASP A 386 -47.59 27.99 13.36
N PRO A 387 -48.39 28.94 13.86
CA PRO A 387 -48.59 29.14 15.31
C PRO A 387 -49.23 27.94 16.03
N GLY A 388 -49.48 26.82 15.34
CA GLY A 388 -50.20 25.65 15.84
C GLY A 388 -49.43 24.33 16.02
N LEU A 389 -48.09 24.26 15.98
CA LEU A 389 -47.37 23.00 16.28
C LEU A 389 -46.15 23.20 17.19
N ASN A 390 -46.34 23.01 18.50
CA ASN A 390 -45.30 23.00 19.52
C ASN A 390 -44.75 21.58 19.84
N ASP A 391 -44.87 20.62 18.92
CA ASP A 391 -44.73 19.19 19.24
C ASP A 391 -43.45 18.53 18.68
N PHE A 392 -42.29 19.20 18.67
CA PHE A 392 -41.03 18.51 18.33
C PHE A 392 -40.42 17.85 19.57
N VAL A 393 -40.49 16.52 19.62
CA VAL A 393 -39.88 15.68 20.67
C VAL A 393 -38.87 14.75 20.02
N GLU A 394 -37.60 14.90 20.40
CA GLU A 394 -36.53 14.03 19.94
C GLU A 394 -36.72 12.61 20.49
N PHE A 395 -36.53 11.60 19.64
CA PHE A 395 -36.69 10.21 20.05
C PHE A 395 -35.56 9.79 21.00
N ASP A 396 -35.92 9.22 22.16
CA ASP A 396 -34.91 8.72 23.09
C ASP A 396 -34.41 7.33 22.69
N VAL A 397 -33.09 7.17 22.75
CA VAL A 397 -32.38 6.01 22.24
C VAL A 397 -31.63 5.35 23.37
N LYS A 398 -31.80 4.04 23.51
CA LYS A 398 -31.02 3.20 24.40
C LYS A 398 -29.56 3.16 23.93
N ALA A 399 -28.67 3.86 24.64
CA ALA A 399 -27.27 3.95 24.28
C ALA A 399 -26.58 2.56 24.27
N GLY A 400 -25.73 2.32 23.27
CA GLY A 400 -24.95 1.08 23.14
C GLY A 400 -25.71 -0.17 22.68
N SER A 401 -27.02 -0.10 22.44
CA SER A 401 -27.84 -1.25 22.03
C SER A 401 -27.41 -1.90 20.70
N LEU A 402 -26.70 -1.19 19.83
CA LEU A 402 -26.26 -1.64 18.50
C LEU A 402 -24.73 -1.70 18.37
N LYS A 403 -23.99 -1.82 19.48
CA LYS A 403 -22.53 -1.94 19.46
C LYS A 403 -22.09 -3.12 18.58
N GLY A 404 -21.13 -2.87 17.68
CA GLY A 404 -20.59 -3.89 16.77
C GLY A 404 -21.44 -4.14 15.51
N LYS A 405 -22.57 -3.43 15.36
CA LYS A 405 -23.37 -3.45 14.13
C LYS A 405 -22.98 -2.27 13.24
N THR A 406 -22.99 -2.51 11.93
CA THR A 406 -22.80 -1.49 10.90
C THR A 406 -24.09 -1.26 10.14
N VAL A 407 -24.49 0.00 10.00
CA VAL A 407 -25.63 0.40 9.18
C VAL A 407 -25.17 1.36 8.10
N ILE A 408 -25.38 0.95 6.85
CA ILE A 408 -25.10 1.78 5.68
C ILE A 408 -26.41 2.44 5.26
N ILE A 409 -26.42 3.78 5.30
CA ILE A 409 -27.60 4.58 5.00
C ILE A 409 -27.39 5.30 3.68
N ASP A 410 -28.22 4.96 2.72
CA ASP A 410 -28.36 5.68 1.48
C ASP A 410 -29.46 6.74 1.57
N ALA A 411 -29.05 8.01 1.62
CA ALA A 411 -29.98 9.11 1.48
C ALA A 411 -30.26 9.30 -0.01
N GLY A 412 -31.44 8.89 -0.48
CA GLY A 412 -31.83 8.96 -1.89
C GLY A 412 -31.65 10.36 -2.49
N HIS A 413 -31.33 10.42 -3.78
CA HIS A 413 -31.15 11.66 -4.57
C HIS A 413 -30.05 12.59 -4.01
N GLY A 414 -29.91 13.79 -4.56
CA GLY A 414 -28.92 14.79 -4.13
C GLY A 414 -28.24 15.50 -5.30
N GLY A 415 -27.69 16.69 -5.07
CA GLY A 415 -27.06 17.51 -6.09
C GLY A 415 -28.05 17.98 -7.15
N SER A 416 -27.74 17.69 -8.41
CA SER A 416 -28.61 17.96 -9.56
C SER A 416 -29.73 16.94 -9.75
N ASP A 417 -29.75 15.84 -8.99
CA ASP A 417 -30.87 14.91 -8.93
C ASP A 417 -31.77 15.31 -7.75
N PRO A 418 -32.88 16.04 -7.98
CA PRO A 418 -33.78 16.45 -6.89
C PRO A 418 -34.70 15.33 -6.39
N GLY A 419 -34.80 14.23 -7.14
CA GLY A 419 -35.90 13.27 -7.01
C GLY A 419 -37.26 13.91 -7.34
N ALA A 420 -38.32 13.32 -6.80
CA ALA A 420 -39.67 13.88 -6.92
C ALA A 420 -39.74 15.30 -6.34
N SER A 421 -40.42 16.20 -7.04
CA SER A 421 -40.46 17.62 -6.69
C SER A 421 -41.88 18.16 -6.79
N ARG A 422 -42.33 18.88 -5.76
CA ARG A 422 -43.67 19.48 -5.69
C ARG A 422 -43.65 20.73 -4.83
N ASP A 423 -44.30 21.81 -5.29
CA ASP A 423 -44.47 23.07 -4.55
C ASP A 423 -43.15 23.66 -3.97
N GLY A 424 -42.05 23.50 -4.72
CA GLY A 424 -40.71 23.94 -4.31
C GLY A 424 -40.00 23.03 -3.30
N TYR A 425 -40.62 21.93 -2.90
CA TYR A 425 -40.02 20.89 -2.08
C TYR A 425 -39.45 19.77 -2.96
N HIS A 426 -38.27 19.29 -2.60
CA HIS A 426 -37.55 18.25 -3.34
C HIS A 426 -37.32 17.04 -2.42
N GLU A 427 -37.57 15.85 -2.94
CA GLU A 427 -37.36 14.57 -2.26
C GLU A 427 -35.98 14.49 -1.62
N LYS A 428 -34.92 14.87 -2.34
CA LYS A 428 -33.54 14.89 -1.83
C LYS A 428 -33.34 15.58 -0.47
N THR A 429 -34.21 16.53 -0.13
CA THR A 429 -34.17 17.28 1.12
C THR A 429 -34.77 16.47 2.26
N PHE A 430 -35.93 15.84 2.02
CA PHE A 430 -36.59 15.00 3.01
C PHE A 430 -35.83 13.70 3.26
N THR A 431 -35.32 13.07 2.20
CA THR A 431 -34.51 11.85 2.32
C THR A 431 -33.25 12.09 3.14
N PHE A 432 -32.55 13.21 2.92
CA PHE A 432 -31.37 13.57 3.70
C PHE A 432 -31.69 13.86 5.16
N ASP A 433 -32.75 14.60 5.43
CA ASP A 433 -33.17 14.94 6.80
C ASP A 433 -33.52 13.68 7.60
N MET A 434 -34.33 12.77 7.04
CA MET A 434 -34.65 11.50 7.69
C MET A 434 -33.41 10.61 7.86
N ALA A 435 -32.52 10.55 6.88
CA ALA A 435 -31.27 9.80 6.97
C ALA A 435 -30.32 10.35 8.04
N ASP A 436 -30.21 11.67 8.19
CA ASP A 436 -29.42 12.31 9.25
C ASP A 436 -30.03 12.04 10.63
N ARG A 437 -31.35 12.09 10.77
CA ARG A 437 -32.05 11.71 12.02
C ARG A 437 -31.77 10.25 12.39
N LEU A 438 -31.95 9.34 11.44
CA LEU A 438 -31.67 7.92 11.64
C LEU A 438 -30.20 7.69 12.01
N GLN A 439 -29.26 8.34 11.32
CA GLN A 439 -27.84 8.27 11.65
C GLN A 439 -27.57 8.70 13.10
N ARG A 440 -28.15 9.81 13.55
CA ARG A 440 -27.97 10.28 14.94
C ARG A 440 -28.43 9.22 15.94
N MET A 441 -29.60 8.63 15.70
CA MET A 441 -30.16 7.59 16.56
C MET A 441 -29.27 6.34 16.60
N LEU A 442 -28.87 5.83 15.43
CA LEU A 442 -28.01 4.64 15.33
C LEU A 442 -26.63 4.85 15.95
N ARG A 443 -26.02 6.03 15.77
CA ARG A 443 -24.74 6.37 16.42
C ARG A 443 -24.88 6.49 17.94
N LYS A 444 -25.97 7.08 18.44
CA LYS A 444 -26.27 7.12 19.88
C LYS A 444 -26.45 5.70 20.44
N ALA A 445 -27.05 4.81 19.67
CA ALA A 445 -27.15 3.38 19.97
C ALA A 445 -25.82 2.60 19.82
N GLY A 446 -24.73 3.22 19.35
CA GLY A 446 -23.41 2.59 19.26
C GLY A 446 -23.12 1.83 17.96
N ALA A 447 -23.99 1.94 16.95
CA ALA A 447 -23.71 1.39 15.62
C ALA A 447 -22.64 2.21 14.87
N GLU A 448 -21.83 1.54 14.04
CA GLU A 448 -21.07 2.20 12.99
C GLU A 448 -22.04 2.63 11.88
N VAL A 449 -22.03 3.92 11.51
CA VAL A 449 -22.94 4.45 10.47
C VAL A 449 -22.17 5.06 9.32
N ILE A 450 -22.35 4.47 8.13
CA ILE A 450 -21.75 4.90 6.87
C ILE A 450 -22.85 5.53 6.00
N MET A 451 -22.68 6.78 5.58
CA MET A 451 -23.63 7.46 4.68
C MET A 451 -23.13 7.43 3.24
N THR A 452 -24.01 7.20 2.26
CA THR A 452 -23.65 7.37 0.84
C THR A 452 -23.42 8.85 0.47
N ARG A 453 -24.01 9.78 1.23
CA ARG A 453 -23.73 11.23 1.13
C ARG A 453 -23.90 11.94 2.47
N SER A 454 -23.10 12.99 2.67
CA SER A 454 -23.12 13.85 3.86
C SER A 454 -23.65 15.27 3.58
N GLY A 455 -24.22 15.49 2.39
CA GLY A 455 -24.78 16.78 1.97
C GLY A 455 -25.51 16.68 0.63
N ASP A 456 -25.82 17.83 0.04
CA ASP A 456 -26.50 17.93 -1.26
C ASP A 456 -25.53 17.71 -2.44
N VAL A 457 -25.16 16.45 -2.67
CA VAL A 457 -24.21 16.04 -3.71
C VAL A 457 -24.78 14.93 -4.58
N ASN A 458 -24.44 14.97 -5.87
CA ASN A 458 -24.81 13.91 -6.81
C ASN A 458 -24.08 12.61 -6.47
N ARG A 459 -24.83 11.53 -6.28
CA ARG A 459 -24.32 10.15 -6.19
C ARG A 459 -25.02 9.27 -7.21
N THR A 460 -24.25 8.61 -8.07
CA THR A 460 -24.76 7.61 -9.01
C THR A 460 -25.32 6.41 -8.26
N LEU A 461 -26.24 5.66 -8.86
CA LEU A 461 -26.79 4.44 -8.27
C LEU A 461 -25.69 3.42 -7.95
N GLN A 462 -24.73 3.28 -8.88
CA GLN A 462 -23.55 2.44 -8.73
C GLN A 462 -22.71 2.85 -7.53
N TYR A 463 -22.44 4.16 -7.35
CA TYR A 463 -21.68 4.62 -6.20
C TYR A 463 -22.36 4.24 -4.88
N ARG A 464 -23.69 4.38 -4.79
CA ARG A 464 -24.46 4.09 -3.58
C ARG A 464 -24.35 2.61 -3.20
N ALA A 465 -24.51 1.71 -4.17
CA ALA A 465 -24.29 0.27 -3.96
C ALA A 465 -22.81 -0.05 -3.64
N ASN A 466 -21.86 0.63 -4.30
CA ASN A 466 -20.43 0.42 -4.09
C ASN A 466 -19.96 0.75 -2.67
N VAL A 467 -20.66 1.62 -1.94
CA VAL A 467 -20.34 1.89 -0.53
C VAL A 467 -20.54 0.62 0.31
N ALA A 468 -21.61 -0.15 0.07
CA ALA A 468 -21.87 -1.42 0.73
C ALA A 468 -20.82 -2.48 0.38
N ASN A 469 -20.59 -2.64 -0.91
CA ASN A 469 -19.61 -3.56 -1.48
C ASN A 469 -18.19 -3.32 -0.96
N LYS A 470 -17.76 -2.06 -0.87
CA LYS A 470 -16.45 -1.72 -0.32
C LYS A 470 -16.34 -2.12 1.15
N LYS A 471 -17.38 -1.88 1.96
CA LYS A 471 -17.35 -2.24 3.38
C LYS A 471 -17.23 -3.74 3.58
N VAL A 472 -17.92 -4.54 2.78
CA VAL A 472 -17.77 -6.01 2.78
C VAL A 472 -16.32 -6.41 2.52
N LEU A 473 -15.72 -5.86 1.46
CA LEU A 473 -14.34 -6.17 1.10
C LEU A 473 -13.33 -5.73 2.17
N ASP A 474 -13.56 -4.58 2.80
CA ASP A 474 -12.74 -4.10 3.91
C ASP A 474 -12.78 -5.07 5.11
N GLU A 475 -13.93 -5.70 5.40
CA GLU A 475 -14.04 -6.69 6.49
C GLU A 475 -13.39 -8.04 6.12
N GLU A 476 -13.49 -8.51 4.88
CA GLU A 476 -12.78 -9.73 4.44
C GLU A 476 -11.26 -9.55 4.51
N ILE A 477 -10.74 -8.41 4.05
CA ILE A 477 -9.31 -8.09 4.16
C ILE A 477 -8.89 -8.02 5.63
N LYS A 478 -9.72 -7.46 6.49
CA LYS A 478 -9.44 -7.41 7.92
C LYS A 478 -9.43 -8.80 8.55
N ARG A 479 -10.34 -9.70 8.15
CA ARG A 479 -10.35 -11.11 8.57
C ARG A 479 -9.05 -11.80 8.17
N VAL A 480 -8.71 -11.79 6.87
CA VAL A 480 -7.51 -12.45 6.33
C VAL A 480 -6.24 -11.90 6.97
N ASN A 481 -6.10 -10.59 7.12
CA ASN A 481 -4.95 -10.01 7.84
C ASN A 481 -4.88 -10.45 9.32
N GLY A 482 -6.03 -10.66 9.96
CA GLY A 482 -6.09 -11.17 11.33
C GLY A 482 -5.59 -12.62 11.41
N GLU A 483 -6.01 -13.46 10.46
CA GLU A 483 -5.55 -14.86 10.35
C GLU A 483 -4.05 -14.93 10.06
N ILE A 484 -3.56 -14.13 9.11
CA ILE A 484 -2.11 -14.00 8.84
C ILE A 484 -1.35 -13.61 10.10
N ALA A 485 -1.83 -12.60 10.84
CA ALA A 485 -1.15 -12.11 12.04
C ALA A 485 -1.09 -13.16 13.17
N GLU A 486 -2.10 -14.02 13.32
CA GLU A 486 -2.03 -15.12 14.30
C GLU A 486 -1.06 -16.21 13.83
N ILE A 487 -1.05 -16.58 12.54
CA ILE A 487 -0.04 -17.53 12.02
C ILE A 487 1.38 -16.97 12.17
N GLU A 488 1.62 -15.72 11.79
CA GLU A 488 2.92 -15.07 11.95
C GLU A 488 3.37 -15.06 13.42
N LYS A 489 2.44 -14.88 14.35
CA LYS A 489 2.70 -14.91 15.80
C LYS A 489 3.03 -16.32 16.29
N GLU A 490 2.38 -17.36 15.75
CA GLU A 490 2.71 -18.76 16.03
C GLU A 490 4.06 -19.16 15.42
N MET A 491 4.40 -18.63 14.24
CA MET A 491 5.69 -18.85 13.56
C MET A 491 6.84 -18.08 14.20
N LYS A 492 6.58 -16.92 14.80
CA LYS A 492 7.59 -16.02 15.38
C LYS A 492 8.65 -16.71 16.28
N PRO A 493 8.30 -17.57 17.26
CA PRO A 493 9.31 -18.26 18.07
C PRO A 493 10.24 -19.16 17.27
N PHE A 494 9.84 -19.58 16.07
CA PHE A 494 10.63 -20.44 15.19
C PHE A 494 11.34 -19.66 14.07
N MET A 495 10.88 -18.45 13.74
CA MET A 495 11.42 -17.66 12.61
C MET A 495 12.84 -17.14 12.80
N GLU A 496 13.27 -16.84 14.03
CA GLU A 496 14.69 -16.53 14.31
C GLU A 496 15.58 -17.77 14.08
N ASP A 497 14.99 -18.95 14.19
CA ASP A 497 15.69 -20.23 14.12
C ASP A 497 15.64 -20.89 12.75
N VAL A 498 14.78 -20.51 11.79
CA VAL A 498 14.67 -21.22 10.48
C VAL A 498 15.96 -21.13 9.66
N ASP A 499 16.54 -19.94 9.51
CA ASP A 499 17.79 -19.79 8.76
C ASP A 499 18.96 -20.42 9.51
N SER A 500 18.92 -20.38 10.85
CA SER A 500 19.88 -21.09 11.71
C SER A 500 19.76 -22.61 11.60
N LEU A 501 18.55 -23.14 11.56
CA LEU A 501 18.23 -24.57 11.38
C LEU A 501 18.67 -25.05 10.01
N LYS A 502 18.42 -24.28 8.95
CA LYS A 502 18.91 -24.58 7.60
C LYS A 502 20.43 -24.58 7.54
N ALA A 503 21.08 -23.60 8.18
CA ALA A 503 22.53 -23.56 8.27
C ALA A 503 23.09 -24.77 9.04
N ARG A 504 22.47 -25.13 10.17
CA ARG A 504 22.84 -26.29 10.98
C ARG A 504 22.66 -27.61 10.23
N ILE A 505 21.56 -27.76 9.48
CA ILE A 505 21.33 -28.92 8.61
C ILE A 505 22.44 -29.04 7.56
N ALA A 506 22.81 -27.92 6.92
CA ALA A 506 23.88 -27.91 5.91
C ALA A 506 25.26 -28.24 6.52
N GLU A 507 25.56 -27.68 7.69
CA GLU A 507 26.79 -27.95 8.45
C GLU A 507 26.89 -29.44 8.82
N LEU A 508 25.86 -30.00 9.48
CA LEU A 508 25.81 -31.42 9.85
C LEU A 508 25.94 -32.33 8.62
N THR A 509 25.32 -31.97 7.50
CA THR A 509 25.45 -32.75 6.26
C THR A 509 26.89 -32.79 5.75
N ASN A 510 27.61 -31.66 5.82
CA ASN A 510 29.01 -31.60 5.40
C ASN A 510 29.91 -32.39 6.36
N GLU A 511 29.74 -32.22 7.67
CA GLU A 511 30.50 -32.95 8.69
C GLU A 511 30.34 -34.47 8.54
N ILE A 512 29.11 -34.95 8.32
CA ILE A 512 28.84 -36.38 8.06
C ILE A 512 29.54 -36.85 6.77
N THR A 513 29.59 -35.99 5.74
CA THR A 513 30.25 -36.33 4.47
C THR A 513 31.77 -36.47 4.67
N GLU A 514 32.39 -35.52 5.36
CA GLU A 514 33.82 -35.54 5.67
C GLU A 514 34.20 -36.76 6.52
N LEU A 515 33.42 -37.06 7.57
CA LEU A 515 33.65 -38.25 8.41
C LEU A 515 33.51 -39.56 7.61
N LYS A 516 32.55 -39.65 6.68
CA LYS A 516 32.40 -40.82 5.81
C LYS A 516 33.58 -40.98 4.85
N GLU A 517 34.13 -39.88 4.34
CA GLU A 517 35.35 -39.92 3.52
C GLU A 517 36.56 -40.37 4.35
N GLU A 518 36.71 -39.87 5.58
CA GLU A 518 37.77 -40.31 6.49
C GLU A 518 37.64 -41.79 6.85
N LEU A 519 36.42 -42.25 7.16
CA LEU A 519 36.13 -43.66 7.44
C LEU A 519 36.52 -44.55 6.26
N ASN A 520 36.23 -44.14 5.02
CA ASN A 520 36.64 -44.90 3.84
C ASN A 520 38.16 -44.97 3.71
N LYS A 521 38.88 -43.85 3.94
CA LYS A 521 40.35 -43.85 3.91
C LYS A 521 40.95 -44.78 4.95
N VAL A 522 40.41 -44.80 6.17
CA VAL A 522 40.87 -45.69 7.24
C VAL A 522 40.59 -47.15 6.88
N LYS A 523 39.41 -47.45 6.32
CA LYS A 523 39.06 -48.80 5.83
C LYS A 523 39.95 -49.28 4.69
N GLU A 524 40.50 -48.37 3.88
CA GLU A 524 41.43 -48.65 2.79
C GLU A 524 42.90 -48.65 3.22
N SER A 525 43.22 -48.15 4.41
CA SER A 525 44.60 -48.09 4.92
C SER A 525 45.03 -49.43 5.54
N ASN A 526 46.18 -49.93 5.11
CA ASN A 526 46.78 -51.19 5.55
C ASN A 526 48.11 -50.90 6.23
N SER A 527 48.21 -51.20 7.54
CA SER A 527 49.33 -50.73 8.38
C SER A 527 50.70 -51.31 8.02
N ASN A 528 50.74 -52.47 7.35
CA ASN A 528 51.98 -53.19 7.02
C ASN A 528 52.32 -53.18 5.52
N GLN A 529 51.58 -52.44 4.68
CA GLN A 529 51.72 -52.53 3.23
C GLN A 529 53.12 -52.12 2.74
N GLU A 530 53.69 -51.05 3.28
CA GLU A 530 55.04 -50.59 2.90
C GLU A 530 56.12 -51.63 3.23
N SER A 531 56.04 -52.27 4.41
CA SER A 531 56.95 -53.35 4.80
C SER A 531 56.75 -54.64 4.00
N ILE A 532 55.52 -54.91 3.54
CA ILE A 532 55.21 -56.02 2.63
C ILE A 532 55.86 -55.78 1.26
N ASP A 533 55.73 -54.57 0.72
CA ASP A 533 56.27 -54.20 -0.59
C ASP A 533 57.81 -54.27 -0.58
N ASP A 534 58.47 -53.75 0.47
CA ASP A 534 59.92 -53.81 0.62
C ASP A 534 60.46 -55.25 0.70
N LEU A 535 59.80 -56.12 1.48
CA LEU A 535 60.18 -57.53 1.60
C LEU A 535 59.93 -58.33 0.32
N GLN A 536 58.90 -57.97 -0.47
CA GLN A 536 58.66 -58.55 -1.78
C GLN A 536 59.80 -58.21 -2.74
N ILE A 537 60.21 -56.94 -2.78
CA ILE A 537 61.32 -56.48 -3.61
C ILE A 537 62.61 -57.21 -3.23
N GLN A 538 62.93 -57.32 -1.93
CA GLN A 538 64.11 -58.03 -1.46
C GLN A 538 64.11 -59.51 -1.84
N ASN A 539 62.96 -60.19 -1.71
CA ASN A 539 62.83 -61.59 -2.13
C ASN A 539 62.98 -61.75 -3.65
N GLU A 540 62.43 -60.84 -4.46
CA GLU A 540 62.59 -60.87 -5.92
C GLU A 540 64.05 -60.70 -6.34
N GLU A 541 64.78 -59.77 -5.71
CA GLU A 541 66.22 -59.56 -5.95
C GLU A 541 67.05 -60.79 -5.54
N SER A 542 66.79 -61.37 -4.38
CA SER A 542 67.49 -62.57 -3.91
C SER A 542 67.20 -63.78 -4.80
N GLN A 543 65.97 -63.93 -5.30
CA GLN A 543 65.60 -64.99 -6.24
C GLN A 543 66.30 -64.81 -7.60
N ALA A 544 66.43 -63.59 -8.10
CA ALA A 544 67.15 -63.31 -9.33
C ALA A 544 68.64 -63.69 -9.22
N ARG A 545 69.29 -63.35 -8.09
CA ARG A 545 70.69 -63.73 -7.81
C ARG A 545 70.88 -65.23 -7.68
N LEU A 546 69.91 -65.94 -7.07
CA LEU A 546 69.93 -67.39 -6.97
C LEU A 546 69.94 -68.03 -8.37
N ASN A 547 69.01 -67.61 -9.24
CA ASN A 547 68.91 -68.14 -10.60
C ASN A 547 70.19 -67.90 -11.42
N GLU A 548 70.83 -66.73 -11.29
CA GLU A 548 72.08 -66.39 -12.00
C GLU A 548 73.25 -67.29 -11.55
N LEU A 549 73.37 -67.57 -10.25
CA LEU A 549 74.38 -68.48 -9.72
C LEU A 549 74.15 -69.93 -10.15
N GLU A 550 72.90 -70.39 -10.16
CA GLU A 550 72.54 -71.73 -10.64
C GLU A 550 72.84 -71.90 -12.13
N GLU A 551 72.52 -70.89 -12.95
CA GLU A 551 72.83 -70.87 -14.39
C GLU A 551 74.34 -70.88 -14.63
N THR A 552 75.09 -70.04 -13.89
CA THR A 552 76.56 -69.98 -13.97
C THR A 552 77.18 -71.33 -13.61
N ASN A 553 76.74 -71.97 -12.53
CA ASN A 553 77.27 -73.28 -12.14
C ASN A 553 76.98 -74.37 -13.16
N SER A 554 75.79 -74.36 -13.75
CA SER A 554 75.41 -75.29 -14.82
C SER A 554 76.31 -75.11 -16.05
N LEU A 555 76.55 -73.87 -16.46
CA LEU A 555 77.44 -73.53 -17.59
C LEU A 555 78.91 -73.92 -17.32
N ASP A 556 79.40 -73.64 -16.12
CA ASP A 556 80.75 -74.01 -15.70
C ASP A 556 80.91 -75.53 -15.66
N GLN A 557 79.86 -76.26 -15.25
CA GLN A 557 79.85 -77.73 -15.27
C GLN A 557 79.88 -78.31 -16.68
N GLU A 558 79.06 -77.79 -17.60
CA GLU A 558 79.11 -78.15 -19.03
C GLU A 558 80.50 -77.83 -19.64
N THR A 559 81.10 -76.70 -19.25
CA THR A 559 82.43 -76.29 -19.72
C THR A 559 83.52 -77.24 -19.21
N MET A 560 83.45 -77.65 -17.93
CA MET A 560 84.37 -78.65 -17.38
C MET A 560 84.24 -80.02 -18.08
N GLU A 561 83.02 -80.46 -18.40
CA GLU A 561 82.79 -81.69 -19.16
C GLU A 561 83.40 -81.62 -20.57
N CYS A 562 83.27 -80.47 -21.24
CA CYS A 562 83.88 -80.22 -22.55
C CYS A 562 85.42 -80.21 -22.48
N LEU A 563 85.99 -79.50 -21.51
CA LEU A 563 87.43 -79.48 -21.25
C LEU A 563 87.97 -80.88 -20.95
N GLN A 564 87.23 -81.69 -20.19
CA GLN A 564 87.61 -83.06 -19.88
C GLN A 564 87.63 -83.94 -21.15
N ALA A 565 86.64 -83.80 -22.02
CA ALA A 565 86.61 -84.51 -23.31
C ALA A 565 87.78 -84.10 -24.23
N GLU A 566 88.16 -82.81 -24.25
CA GLU A 566 89.35 -82.33 -24.97
C GLU A 566 90.64 -82.89 -24.40
N ILE A 567 90.76 -82.96 -23.07
CA ILE A 567 91.89 -83.59 -22.36
C ILE A 567 91.99 -85.07 -22.77
N ASP A 568 90.88 -85.81 -22.75
CA ASP A 568 90.85 -87.23 -23.10
C ASP A 568 91.31 -87.45 -24.56
N GLN A 569 90.86 -86.61 -25.50
CA GLN A 569 91.31 -86.65 -26.90
C GLN A 569 92.81 -86.36 -27.02
N LYS A 570 93.31 -85.32 -26.33
CA LYS A 570 94.74 -84.96 -26.35
C LYS A 570 95.60 -86.03 -25.67
N GLN A 571 95.11 -86.69 -24.63
CA GLN A 571 95.79 -87.83 -24.02
C GLN A 571 95.88 -89.02 -24.97
N GLU A 572 94.85 -89.26 -25.79
CA GLU A 572 94.88 -90.26 -26.86
C GLU A 572 95.91 -89.91 -27.95
N GLU A 573 95.96 -88.64 -28.39
CA GLU A 573 96.98 -88.13 -29.33
C GLU A 573 98.40 -88.26 -28.77
N LEU A 574 98.60 -87.90 -27.49
CA LEU A 574 99.88 -88.06 -26.79
C LEU A 574 100.30 -89.55 -26.73
N THR A 575 99.35 -90.45 -26.54
CA THR A 575 99.60 -91.91 -26.52
C THR A 575 100.01 -92.41 -27.90
N LYS A 576 99.33 -91.97 -28.97
CA LYS A 576 99.70 -92.30 -30.36
C LYS A 576 101.08 -91.76 -30.74
N LEU A 577 101.42 -90.53 -30.33
CA LEU A 577 102.74 -89.94 -30.57
C LEU A 577 103.87 -90.70 -29.87
N LYS A 578 103.62 -91.25 -28.66
CA LYS A 578 104.58 -92.10 -27.93
C LYS A 578 104.87 -93.43 -28.63
N GLU A 579 103.97 -93.92 -29.47
CA GLU A 579 104.10 -95.22 -30.15
C GLU A 579 104.82 -95.13 -31.52
N MET A 580 105.02 -93.93 -32.09
CA MET A 580 105.50 -93.77 -33.47
C MET A 580 107.03 -93.70 -33.66
N ASP A 581 107.80 -92.97 -32.82
CA ASP A 581 109.29 -92.98 -32.76
C ASP A 581 109.81 -91.99 -31.67
N GLU A 582 110.96 -92.23 -31.06
CA GLU A 582 111.52 -91.44 -29.94
C GLU A 582 112.00 -90.01 -30.33
N SER A 583 111.92 -89.60 -31.60
CA SER A 583 112.45 -88.30 -32.07
C SER A 583 111.48 -87.09 -31.98
N ASN A 584 110.24 -87.27 -31.48
CA ASN A 584 109.20 -86.22 -31.41
C ASN A 584 109.02 -85.58 -30.01
N GLN A 585 110.11 -85.38 -29.26
CA GLN A 585 110.09 -84.97 -27.86
C GLN A 585 109.39 -83.61 -27.61
N ASP A 586 109.66 -82.60 -28.45
CA ASP A 586 109.09 -81.24 -28.32
C ASP A 586 107.57 -81.22 -28.53
N ALA A 587 107.05 -82.07 -29.43
CA ALA A 587 105.62 -82.17 -29.68
C ALA A 587 104.86 -82.79 -28.49
N MET A 588 105.47 -83.77 -27.82
CA MET A 588 104.89 -84.39 -26.62
C MET A 588 104.88 -83.45 -25.41
N GLU A 589 105.93 -82.64 -25.23
CA GLU A 589 106.01 -81.65 -24.14
C GLU A 589 104.97 -80.53 -24.30
N ASN A 590 104.76 -80.05 -25.53
CA ASN A 590 103.71 -79.07 -25.82
C ASN A 590 102.31 -79.64 -25.56
N LEU A 591 102.02 -80.87 -26.00
CA LEU A 591 100.71 -81.50 -25.78
C LEU A 591 100.44 -81.76 -24.29
N GLN A 592 101.46 -82.18 -23.52
CA GLN A 592 101.35 -82.36 -22.07
C GLN A 592 101.14 -81.01 -21.35
N THR A 593 101.75 -79.94 -21.84
CA THR A 593 101.54 -78.58 -21.30
C THR A 593 100.10 -78.11 -21.53
N GLU A 594 99.55 -78.34 -22.73
CA GLU A 594 98.14 -78.02 -23.03
C GLU A 594 97.16 -78.85 -22.17
N ILE A 595 97.46 -80.14 -21.93
CA ILE A 595 96.66 -80.98 -21.03
C ILE A 595 96.68 -80.42 -19.60
N ASN A 596 97.87 -80.06 -19.08
CA ASN A 596 98.00 -79.52 -17.73
C ASN A 596 97.27 -78.18 -17.60
N GLN A 597 97.36 -77.29 -18.60
CA GLN A 597 96.65 -76.02 -18.59
C GLN A 597 95.13 -76.21 -18.53
N LYS A 598 94.58 -77.15 -19.31
CA LYS A 598 93.15 -77.47 -19.27
C LYS A 598 92.72 -78.13 -17.97
N GLN A 599 93.59 -78.95 -17.38
CA GLN A 599 93.34 -79.54 -16.06
C GLN A 599 93.28 -78.45 -14.97
N ASP A 600 94.15 -77.45 -15.03
CA ASP A 600 94.14 -76.30 -14.12
C ASP A 600 92.89 -75.43 -14.31
N GLU A 601 92.41 -75.26 -15.55
CA GLU A 601 91.13 -74.60 -15.87
C GLU A 601 89.93 -75.35 -15.24
N ILE A 602 89.89 -76.70 -15.35
CA ILE A 602 88.86 -77.52 -14.68
C ILE A 602 88.92 -77.36 -13.16
N VAL A 603 90.10 -77.36 -12.55
CA VAL A 603 90.25 -77.17 -11.10
C VAL A 603 89.71 -75.80 -10.69
N THR A 604 90.03 -74.75 -11.44
CA THR A 604 89.59 -73.37 -11.15
C THR A 604 88.06 -73.23 -11.26
N LEU A 605 87.46 -73.81 -12.30
CA LEU A 605 85.99 -73.84 -12.47
C LEU A 605 85.33 -74.67 -11.36
N GLY A 606 85.91 -75.81 -10.97
CA GLY A 606 85.42 -76.64 -9.88
C GLY A 606 85.44 -75.94 -8.52
N GLU A 607 86.49 -75.16 -8.23
CA GLU A 607 86.55 -74.32 -7.02
C GLU A 607 85.51 -73.18 -7.05
N THR A 608 85.28 -72.59 -8.22
CA THR A 608 84.27 -71.53 -8.42
C THR A 608 82.86 -72.08 -8.23
N ASN A 609 82.53 -73.23 -8.81
CA ASN A 609 81.24 -73.90 -8.64
C ASN A 609 80.96 -74.24 -7.19
N LYS A 610 81.96 -74.78 -6.48
CA LYS A 610 81.82 -75.09 -5.05
C LYS A 610 81.54 -73.84 -4.21
N LEU A 611 82.21 -72.71 -4.50
CA LEU A 611 81.95 -71.45 -3.82
C LEU A 611 80.53 -70.92 -4.12
N ASN A 612 80.07 -71.08 -5.36
CA ASN A 612 78.71 -70.71 -5.74
C ASN A 612 77.65 -71.63 -5.13
N GLU A 613 77.91 -72.93 -4.97
CA GLU A 613 77.04 -73.87 -4.26
C GLU A 613 76.83 -73.45 -2.80
N GLU A 614 77.89 -72.98 -2.12
CA GLU A 614 77.79 -72.44 -0.76
C GLU A 614 76.91 -71.17 -0.70
N LYS A 615 77.05 -70.26 -1.68
CA LYS A 615 76.21 -69.05 -1.78
C LYS A 615 74.75 -69.35 -2.14
N ILE A 616 74.50 -70.35 -2.99
CA ILE A 616 73.16 -70.82 -3.36
C ILE A 616 72.42 -71.30 -2.12
N VAL A 617 73.08 -72.06 -1.24
CA VAL A 617 72.48 -72.51 0.03
C VAL A 617 72.16 -71.35 0.96
N GLU A 618 73.04 -70.35 1.06
CA GLU A 618 72.82 -69.14 1.86
C GLU A 618 71.60 -68.34 1.36
N LEU A 619 71.56 -68.01 0.07
CA LEU A 619 70.45 -67.27 -0.55
C LEU A 619 69.11 -68.03 -0.44
N THR A 620 69.13 -69.35 -0.59
CA THR A 620 67.94 -70.20 -0.44
C THR A 620 67.36 -70.10 0.98
N ASN A 621 68.22 -70.08 2.00
CA ASN A 621 67.77 -69.93 3.39
C ASN A 621 67.22 -68.52 3.67
N GLU A 622 67.84 -67.47 3.11
CA GLU A 622 67.34 -66.10 3.20
C GLU A 622 65.96 -65.93 2.56
N LEU A 623 65.77 -66.48 1.35
CA LEU A 623 64.49 -66.49 0.64
C LEU A 623 63.38 -67.18 1.45
N ASN A 624 63.67 -68.37 1.99
CA ASN A 624 62.70 -69.10 2.80
C ASN A 624 62.29 -68.31 4.07
N LYS A 625 63.25 -67.63 4.69
CA LYS A 625 62.98 -66.76 5.85
C LYS A 625 62.16 -65.54 5.45
N GLY A 626 62.55 -64.84 4.38
CA GLY A 626 61.83 -63.68 3.87
C GLY A 626 60.40 -64.00 3.42
N GLN A 627 60.17 -65.17 2.81
CA GLN A 627 58.83 -65.64 2.44
C GLN A 627 57.95 -65.96 3.67
N ALA A 628 58.53 -66.52 4.73
CA ALA A 628 57.80 -66.78 5.97
C ALA A 628 57.41 -65.49 6.71
N GLU A 629 58.31 -64.50 6.73
CA GLU A 629 58.04 -63.17 7.29
C GLU A 629 56.96 -62.44 6.47
N LEU A 630 57.04 -62.48 5.14
CA LEU A 630 56.04 -61.94 4.24
C LEU A 630 54.64 -62.56 4.47
N ALA A 631 54.55 -63.88 4.59
CA ALA A 631 53.28 -64.57 4.85
C ALA A 631 52.66 -64.17 6.20
N THR A 632 53.49 -63.85 7.19
CA THR A 632 53.04 -63.40 8.52
C THR A 632 52.51 -61.97 8.48
N LEU A 633 53.23 -61.06 7.82
CA LEU A 633 52.82 -59.67 7.65
C LEU A 633 51.54 -59.54 6.82
N GLN A 634 51.44 -60.31 5.73
CA GLN A 634 50.22 -60.36 4.90
C GLN A 634 48.99 -60.84 5.68
N LYS A 635 49.16 -61.73 6.66
CA LYS A 635 48.07 -62.25 7.50
C LYS A 635 47.62 -61.28 8.60
N THR A 636 48.45 -60.30 8.95
CA THR A 636 48.20 -59.34 10.05
C THR A 636 47.95 -57.91 9.55
N ASN A 637 47.85 -57.73 8.23
CA ASN A 637 47.59 -56.45 7.58
C ASN A 637 46.09 -56.13 7.58
N GLU A 638 45.55 -55.79 8.75
CA GLU A 638 44.16 -55.36 8.91
C GLU A 638 44.05 -53.84 9.14
N PRO A 639 42.96 -53.19 8.70
CA PRO A 639 42.67 -51.78 9.00
C PRO A 639 42.43 -51.55 10.49
N ASP A 640 42.67 -50.31 10.96
CA ASP A 640 42.47 -49.90 12.36
C ASP A 640 40.98 -49.96 12.76
N GLN A 641 40.58 -51.07 13.38
CA GLN A 641 39.20 -51.34 13.79
C GLN A 641 38.71 -50.38 14.89
N ASP A 642 39.59 -49.91 15.77
CA ASP A 642 39.23 -48.99 16.84
C ASP A 642 38.89 -47.62 16.26
N LYS A 643 39.70 -47.15 15.28
CA LYS A 643 39.43 -45.89 14.58
C LYS A 643 38.16 -45.97 13.73
N ILE A 644 37.89 -47.12 13.10
CA ILE A 644 36.64 -47.36 12.38
C ILE A 644 35.43 -47.25 13.32
N ALA A 645 35.48 -47.91 14.47
CA ALA A 645 34.38 -47.88 15.44
C ALA A 645 34.13 -46.47 16.01
N GLU A 646 35.19 -45.70 16.26
CA GLU A 646 35.10 -44.30 16.68
C GLU A 646 34.39 -43.43 15.63
N LEU A 647 34.85 -43.49 14.38
CA LEU A 647 34.27 -42.72 13.27
C LEU A 647 32.81 -43.11 12.99
N GLU A 648 32.48 -44.40 13.04
CA GLU A 648 31.09 -44.87 12.89
C GLU A 648 30.17 -44.34 14.00
N GLY A 649 30.66 -44.30 15.25
CA GLY A 649 29.94 -43.71 16.38
C GLY A 649 29.70 -42.20 16.23
N GLU A 650 30.71 -41.45 15.77
CA GLU A 650 30.56 -40.02 15.50
C GLU A 650 29.56 -39.73 14.37
N ILE A 651 29.60 -40.52 13.29
CA ILE A 651 28.63 -40.43 12.18
C ILE A 651 27.21 -40.67 12.69
N GLU A 652 26.98 -41.73 13.47
CA GLU A 652 25.66 -42.06 14.00
C GLU A 652 25.10 -40.93 14.87
N GLN A 653 25.94 -40.33 15.73
CA GLN A 653 25.54 -39.20 16.56
C GLN A 653 25.12 -37.99 15.70
N LYS A 654 25.91 -37.62 14.69
CA LYS A 654 25.59 -36.48 13.83
C LYS A 654 24.37 -36.73 12.94
N GLU A 655 24.16 -37.96 12.45
CA GLU A 655 22.95 -38.34 11.70
C GLU A 655 21.69 -38.18 12.55
N LYS A 656 21.77 -38.48 13.85
CA LYS A 656 20.68 -38.22 14.79
C LYS A 656 20.40 -36.73 14.96
N GLU A 657 21.43 -35.90 15.15
CA GLU A 657 21.28 -34.43 15.23
C GLU A 657 20.66 -33.86 13.94
N LEU A 658 21.08 -34.37 12.77
CA LEU A 658 20.54 -33.97 11.47
C LEU A 658 19.05 -34.33 11.36
N LYS A 659 18.65 -35.50 11.84
CA LYS A 659 17.25 -35.92 11.86
C LYS A 659 16.40 -35.02 12.75
N ASP A 660 16.85 -34.72 13.96
CA ASP A 660 16.11 -33.88 14.92
C ASP A 660 15.91 -32.46 14.37
N ALA A 661 16.93 -31.87 13.74
CA ALA A 661 16.84 -30.57 13.07
C ALA A 661 15.86 -30.58 11.89
N ASN A 662 15.84 -31.65 11.09
CA ASN A 662 14.87 -31.81 10.00
C ASN A 662 13.43 -31.97 10.51
N ASP A 663 13.21 -32.72 11.60
CA ASP A 663 11.91 -32.90 12.22
C ASP A 663 11.38 -31.57 12.79
N GLU A 664 12.26 -30.71 13.31
CA GLU A 664 11.92 -29.36 13.76
C GLU A 664 11.53 -28.45 12.59
N LEU A 665 12.28 -28.48 11.48
CA LEU A 665 11.96 -27.75 10.25
C LEU A 665 10.63 -28.22 9.63
N ALA A 666 10.33 -29.52 9.69
CA ALA A 666 9.11 -30.11 9.13
C ALA A 666 7.82 -29.61 9.82
N LYS A 667 7.87 -29.26 11.12
CA LYS A 667 6.73 -28.68 11.86
C LYS A 667 6.29 -27.33 11.32
N LEU A 668 7.18 -26.61 10.60
CA LEU A 668 6.92 -25.26 10.08
C LEU A 668 6.35 -25.25 8.67
N MET A 669 6.51 -26.33 7.91
CA MET A 669 6.02 -26.42 6.52
C MET A 669 4.49 -26.22 6.38
N PRO A 670 3.63 -26.80 7.25
CA PRO A 670 2.20 -26.58 7.17
C PRO A 670 1.80 -25.12 7.42
N LEU A 671 2.40 -24.48 8.43
CA LEU A 671 2.14 -23.07 8.78
C LEU A 671 2.58 -22.14 7.64
N GLN A 672 3.75 -22.40 7.03
CA GLN A 672 4.20 -21.65 5.86
C GLN A 672 3.24 -21.82 4.66
N SER A 673 2.75 -23.04 4.42
CA SER A 673 1.79 -23.30 3.35
C SER A 673 0.48 -22.54 3.55
N ASP A 674 -0.04 -22.49 4.78
CA ASP A 674 -1.26 -21.77 5.09
C ASP A 674 -1.07 -20.26 5.02
N LEU A 675 0.09 -19.75 5.47
CA LEU A 675 0.49 -18.36 5.30
C LEU A 675 0.54 -17.96 3.81
N ASP A 676 1.10 -18.82 2.95
CA ASP A 676 1.19 -18.56 1.51
C ASP A 676 -0.21 -18.53 0.86
N LYS A 677 -1.12 -19.43 1.24
CA LYS A 677 -2.52 -19.43 0.76
C LYS A 677 -3.24 -18.15 1.18
N LEU A 678 -3.12 -17.74 2.44
CA LEU A 678 -3.76 -16.51 2.93
C LEU A 678 -3.17 -15.27 2.29
N ASN A 679 -1.86 -15.23 2.04
CA ASN A 679 -1.22 -14.14 1.30
C ASN A 679 -1.70 -14.08 -0.16
N ALA A 680 -1.93 -15.23 -0.81
CA ALA A 680 -2.53 -15.28 -2.14
C ALA A 680 -3.97 -14.77 -2.13
N GLU A 681 -4.81 -15.20 -1.17
CA GLU A 681 -6.16 -14.67 -0.98
C GLU A 681 -6.16 -13.15 -0.75
N LEU A 682 -5.26 -12.66 0.12
CA LEU A 682 -5.10 -11.23 0.37
C LEU A 682 -4.69 -10.45 -0.89
N ALA A 683 -3.84 -11.03 -1.73
CA ALA A 683 -3.44 -10.42 -3.00
C ALA A 683 -4.62 -10.30 -3.97
N GLU A 684 -5.46 -11.34 -4.06
CA GLU A 684 -6.68 -11.34 -4.85
C GLU A 684 -7.67 -10.28 -4.35
N LEU A 685 -7.96 -10.25 -3.05
CA LEU A 685 -8.84 -9.25 -2.43
C LEU A 685 -8.36 -7.81 -2.68
N ASN A 686 -7.06 -7.55 -2.58
CA ASN A 686 -6.47 -6.24 -2.89
C ASN A 686 -6.59 -5.86 -4.37
N GLN A 687 -6.52 -6.84 -5.28
CA GLN A 687 -6.77 -6.60 -6.70
C GLN A 687 -8.22 -6.18 -6.96
N LEU A 688 -9.18 -6.78 -6.24
CA LEU A 688 -10.60 -6.42 -6.31
C LEU A 688 -10.86 -4.97 -5.85
N ILE A 689 -10.16 -4.47 -4.82
CA ILE A 689 -10.20 -3.03 -4.44
C ILE A 689 -9.80 -2.15 -5.63
N GLY A 690 -8.74 -2.53 -6.33
CA GLY A 690 -8.26 -1.81 -7.51
C GLY A 690 -9.31 -1.71 -8.62
N LYS A 691 -10.08 -2.78 -8.84
CA LYS A 691 -11.22 -2.80 -9.77
C LYS A 691 -12.36 -1.89 -9.26
N TYR A 692 -12.70 -1.95 -7.97
CA TYR A 692 -13.73 -1.09 -7.36
C TYR A 692 -13.48 0.41 -7.52
N ALA A 693 -12.23 0.84 -7.28
CA ALA A 693 -11.85 2.25 -7.39
C ALA A 693 -12.13 2.81 -8.80
N SER A 694 -12.04 1.97 -9.83
CA SER A 694 -12.27 2.35 -11.23
C SER A 694 -13.76 2.48 -11.60
N LEU A 695 -14.66 1.78 -10.91
CA LEU A 695 -16.11 1.76 -11.18
C LEU A 695 -16.87 2.99 -10.63
N THR A 696 -16.23 3.80 -9.79
CA THR A 696 -16.87 4.97 -9.15
C THR A 696 -16.99 6.23 -10.04
N GLY A 697 -16.53 6.17 -11.30
CA GLY A 697 -16.36 7.34 -12.18
C GLY A 697 -17.15 7.37 -13.50
N GLY A 698 -18.10 6.46 -13.73
CA GLY A 698 -18.85 6.36 -14.99
C GLY A 698 -20.18 7.13 -15.02
N ASN A 699 -20.47 7.81 -16.14
CA ASN A 699 -21.81 8.30 -16.47
C ASN A 699 -22.62 7.19 -17.16
N ARG A 700 -23.87 7.00 -16.70
CA ARG A 700 -24.96 6.17 -17.27
C ARG A 700 -24.71 4.64 -17.35
N LEU A 701 -25.66 3.97 -16.70
CA LEU A 701 -26.10 2.57 -16.74
C LEU A 701 -25.62 1.75 -17.96
N LYS A 702 -24.76 0.76 -17.72
CA LYS A 702 -24.93 -0.56 -18.35
C LYS A 702 -25.91 -1.36 -17.47
N PRO A 703 -26.73 -2.28 -18.04
CA PRO A 703 -27.44 -3.28 -17.23
C PRO A 703 -26.42 -4.05 -16.38
N ALA A 704 -26.86 -4.58 -15.23
CA ALA A 704 -26.13 -5.40 -14.26
C ALA A 704 -24.63 -5.54 -14.54
N ASN A 705 -23.78 -4.88 -13.76
CA ASN A 705 -22.33 -4.99 -13.96
C ASN A 705 -21.90 -6.44 -13.67
N GLU A 706 -21.58 -7.20 -14.72
CA GLU A 706 -21.10 -8.58 -14.65
C GLU A 706 -19.79 -8.68 -13.87
N ASP A 707 -18.97 -7.62 -13.85
CA ASP A 707 -17.78 -7.57 -13.01
C ASP A 707 -18.17 -7.69 -11.53
N LEU A 708 -19.33 -7.17 -11.08
CA LEU A 708 -19.81 -7.31 -9.70
C LEU A 708 -20.27 -8.73 -9.35
N VAL A 709 -20.47 -9.62 -10.34
CA VAL A 709 -20.75 -11.05 -10.09
C VAL A 709 -19.45 -11.73 -9.66
N ASN A 710 -18.37 -11.51 -10.42
CA ASN A 710 -17.08 -12.17 -10.22
C ASN A 710 -16.27 -11.62 -9.03
N ILE A 711 -16.72 -10.51 -8.44
CA ILE A 711 -16.01 -9.84 -7.34
C ILE A 711 -16.49 -10.32 -5.96
N PHE A 712 -17.67 -10.93 -5.85
CA PHE A 712 -18.20 -11.35 -4.55
C PHE A 712 -18.69 -12.77 -4.54
N ASP A 713 -18.21 -13.51 -3.54
CA ASP A 713 -18.91 -14.69 -3.06
C ASP A 713 -20.19 -14.23 -2.35
N ARG A 714 -21.31 -14.36 -3.07
CA ARG A 714 -22.62 -13.94 -2.58
C ARG A 714 -23.21 -14.90 -1.55
N SER A 715 -22.66 -16.12 -1.45
CA SER A 715 -23.06 -17.07 -0.42
C SER A 715 -22.65 -16.65 0.99
N LYS A 716 -21.69 -15.71 1.11
CA LYS A 716 -21.25 -15.17 2.40
C LYS A 716 -22.24 -14.15 2.97
N ASN A 717 -22.73 -14.43 4.17
CA ASN A 717 -23.65 -13.57 4.92
C ASN A 717 -22.91 -12.69 5.93
N TYR A 718 -23.16 -11.38 5.87
CA TYR A 718 -22.61 -10.39 6.81
C TYR A 718 -23.70 -9.91 7.77
N ASP A 719 -24.09 -10.76 8.73
CA ASP A 719 -25.26 -10.56 9.60
C ASP A 719 -25.14 -9.37 10.56
N ASN A 720 -23.97 -8.72 10.63
CA ASN A 720 -23.74 -7.50 11.39
C ASN A 720 -23.74 -6.22 10.53
N ILE A 721 -23.92 -6.32 9.21
CA ILE A 721 -23.89 -5.19 8.26
C ILE A 721 -25.17 -5.17 7.44
N ILE A 722 -25.92 -4.07 7.55
CA ILE A 722 -27.15 -3.88 6.77
C ILE A 722 -27.07 -2.61 5.91
N PHE A 723 -27.86 -2.58 4.84
CA PHE A 723 -28.03 -1.42 3.98
C PHE A 723 -29.49 -0.95 3.95
N ILE A 724 -29.72 0.34 4.17
CA ILE A 724 -31.04 0.96 4.05
C ILE A 724 -30.98 2.15 3.10
N SER A 725 -31.86 2.18 2.11
CA SER A 725 -32.04 3.34 1.22
C SER A 725 -33.35 4.06 1.52
N ILE A 726 -33.28 5.39 1.66
CA ILE A 726 -34.41 6.23 2.09
C ILE A 726 -34.82 7.15 0.95
N HIS A 727 -36.09 7.06 0.58
CA HIS A 727 -36.74 7.75 -0.52
C HIS A 727 -38.11 8.34 -0.09
N ASN A 728 -38.71 9.14 -0.95
CA ASN A 728 -40.12 9.52 -0.87
C ASN A 728 -40.83 9.01 -2.13
N ASN A 729 -42.10 8.64 -2.01
CA ASN A 729 -42.85 8.11 -3.14
C ASN A 729 -43.29 9.24 -4.08
N SER A 730 -43.55 8.89 -5.33
CA SER A 730 -44.32 9.71 -6.26
C SER A 730 -44.94 8.80 -7.30
N THR A 731 -46.22 8.99 -7.58
CA THR A 731 -46.80 8.34 -8.76
C THR A 731 -46.36 9.04 -10.04
N GLY A 732 -46.51 8.39 -11.19
CA GLY A 732 -46.25 9.00 -12.50
C GLY A 732 -47.21 10.15 -12.86
N ALA A 733 -48.25 10.39 -12.05
CA ALA A 733 -49.15 11.52 -12.24
C ALA A 733 -48.42 12.86 -12.04
N ILE A 734 -48.52 13.72 -13.04
CA ILE A 734 -47.80 15.00 -13.15
C ILE A 734 -48.32 16.04 -12.14
N THR A 735 -49.56 15.88 -11.66
CA THR A 735 -50.26 16.89 -10.84
C THR A 735 -50.47 16.43 -9.40
N GLN A 736 -51.32 15.44 -9.17
CA GLN A 736 -51.69 14.98 -7.83
C GLN A 736 -52.06 13.49 -7.84
N THR A 737 -51.83 12.82 -6.72
CA THR A 737 -52.26 11.44 -6.50
C THR A 737 -53.09 11.27 -5.23
N GLY A 738 -54.00 10.30 -5.25
CA GLY A 738 -54.69 9.81 -4.05
C GLY A 738 -53.90 8.73 -3.30
N ALA A 739 -52.80 8.22 -3.88
CA ALA A 739 -51.90 7.30 -3.20
C ALA A 739 -51.23 8.01 -2.02
N SER A 740 -51.16 7.33 -0.87
CA SER A 740 -50.66 7.88 0.38
C SER A 740 -50.08 6.75 1.22
N GLY A 741 -49.10 7.05 2.07
CA GLY A 741 -48.53 6.10 3.01
C GLY A 741 -47.06 5.80 2.82
N ILE A 742 -46.61 4.73 3.46
CA ILE A 742 -45.23 4.26 3.46
C ILE A 742 -45.14 2.99 2.60
N ARG A 743 -44.03 2.81 1.90
CA ARG A 743 -43.70 1.55 1.23
C ARG A 743 -42.31 1.09 1.61
N VAL A 744 -42.18 -0.21 1.90
CA VAL A 744 -40.89 -0.85 2.13
C VAL A 744 -40.69 -1.93 1.08
N TYR A 745 -39.51 -1.91 0.48
CA TYR A 745 -39.08 -2.77 -0.59
C TYR A 745 -37.88 -3.60 -0.15
N TYR A 746 -37.88 -4.87 -0.54
CA TYR A 746 -36.70 -5.71 -0.56
C TYR A 746 -36.60 -6.37 -1.93
N ARG A 747 -35.42 -6.90 -2.24
CA ARG A 747 -35.17 -7.59 -3.50
C ARG A 747 -34.81 -9.06 -3.22
N PRO A 748 -35.70 -10.03 -3.55
CA PRO A 748 -35.35 -11.45 -3.54
C PRO A 748 -34.46 -11.83 -4.73
N THR A 749 -33.87 -13.02 -4.70
CA THR A 749 -33.04 -13.59 -5.76
C THR A 749 -33.89 -13.81 -7.01
N ILE A 750 -35.04 -14.47 -6.84
CA ILE A 750 -36.02 -14.68 -7.91
C ILE A 750 -37.07 -13.58 -7.85
N VAL A 751 -37.23 -12.85 -8.95
CA VAL A 751 -38.21 -11.78 -9.12
C VAL A 751 -39.10 -12.12 -10.32
N ALA A 752 -40.41 -12.24 -10.11
CA ALA A 752 -41.37 -12.36 -11.22
C ALA A 752 -41.47 -11.00 -11.92
N ASP A 753 -41.19 -10.93 -13.21
CA ASP A 753 -41.39 -9.76 -14.04
C ASP A 753 -42.88 -9.34 -14.09
N ASN A 754 -43.16 -8.21 -14.74
CA ASN A 754 -44.51 -7.67 -14.79
C ASN A 754 -45.52 -8.60 -15.49
N ASP A 755 -45.05 -9.66 -16.16
CA ASP A 755 -45.83 -10.63 -16.92
C ASP A 755 -45.88 -12.02 -16.23
N GLY A 756 -45.34 -12.13 -15.00
CA GLY A 756 -45.34 -13.37 -14.21
C GLY A 756 -44.24 -14.38 -14.59
N GLN A 757 -43.31 -14.01 -15.47
CA GLN A 757 -42.13 -14.82 -15.81
C GLN A 757 -40.95 -14.45 -14.90
N PRO A 758 -40.07 -15.37 -14.50
CA PRO A 758 -38.89 -15.00 -13.72
C PRO A 758 -38.00 -14.06 -14.56
N SER A 759 -37.81 -12.82 -14.07
CA SER A 759 -36.85 -11.87 -14.62
C SER A 759 -35.50 -12.55 -14.80
N LYS A 760 -34.80 -12.29 -15.92
CA LYS A 760 -33.43 -12.74 -16.16
C LYS A 760 -32.61 -12.58 -14.88
N VAL A 761 -32.18 -13.71 -14.31
CA VAL A 761 -31.47 -13.75 -13.04
C VAL A 761 -30.08 -13.20 -13.28
N TYR A 762 -29.90 -11.90 -13.05
CA TYR A 762 -28.60 -11.25 -13.19
C TYR A 762 -27.63 -11.63 -12.06
N TYR A 763 -28.16 -12.07 -10.92
CA TYR A 763 -27.42 -12.29 -9.68
C TYR A 763 -28.10 -13.36 -8.82
N ASP A 764 -27.34 -14.41 -8.47
CA ASP A 764 -27.73 -15.49 -7.55
C ASP A 764 -27.10 -15.32 -6.15
N GLY A 765 -27.69 -15.99 -5.15
CA GLY A 765 -27.09 -16.17 -3.83
C GLY A 765 -27.36 -15.04 -2.81
N TYR A 766 -28.43 -14.25 -2.95
CA TYR A 766 -28.75 -13.28 -1.88
C TYR A 766 -29.31 -13.97 -0.63
N ASN A 767 -29.10 -13.34 0.52
CA ASN A 767 -29.81 -13.65 1.75
C ASN A 767 -31.27 -13.16 1.68
N ASP A 768 -32.11 -13.88 0.94
CA ASP A 768 -33.51 -13.54 0.70
C ASP A 768 -34.33 -13.49 2.00
N ASP A 769 -34.13 -14.47 2.89
CA ASP A 769 -34.81 -14.54 4.17
C ASP A 769 -34.44 -13.36 5.07
N GLY A 770 -33.15 -13.03 5.16
CA GLY A 770 -32.67 -11.86 5.92
C GLY A 770 -33.20 -10.54 5.35
N ARG A 771 -33.23 -10.39 4.03
CA ARG A 771 -33.78 -9.20 3.34
C ARG A 771 -35.27 -9.04 3.58
N LYS A 772 -36.02 -10.13 3.47
CA LYS A 772 -37.46 -10.15 3.74
C LYS A 772 -37.72 -9.81 5.20
N LEU A 773 -37.09 -10.51 6.14
CA LEU A 773 -37.23 -10.27 7.57
C LEU A 773 -36.90 -8.81 7.94
N PHE A 774 -35.80 -8.28 7.41
CA PHE A 774 -35.42 -6.88 7.66
C PHE A 774 -36.48 -5.89 7.16
N ALA A 775 -37.00 -6.11 5.94
CA ALA A 775 -38.07 -5.28 5.40
C ALA A 775 -39.38 -5.39 6.18
N GLU A 776 -39.73 -6.58 6.68
CA GLU A 776 -40.90 -6.79 7.55
C GLU A 776 -40.77 -5.99 8.85
N MET A 777 -39.61 -6.06 9.50
CA MET A 777 -39.35 -5.32 10.75
C MET A 777 -39.37 -3.80 10.53
N LEU A 778 -38.79 -3.31 9.44
CA LEU A 778 -38.88 -1.90 9.07
C LEU A 778 -40.33 -1.48 8.83
N ASN A 779 -41.08 -2.25 8.03
CA ASN A 779 -42.45 -1.91 7.69
C ASN A 779 -43.35 -1.87 8.95
N GLN A 780 -43.26 -2.90 9.80
CA GLN A 780 -44.03 -2.95 11.05
C GLN A 780 -43.78 -1.72 11.93
N GLU A 781 -42.50 -1.40 12.16
CA GLU A 781 -42.13 -0.33 13.09
C GLU A 781 -42.35 1.07 12.54
N MET A 782 -42.15 1.28 11.23
CA MET A 782 -42.49 2.53 10.58
C MET A 782 -43.99 2.78 10.57
N GLN A 783 -44.81 1.76 10.29
CA GLN A 783 -46.26 1.88 10.29
C GLN A 783 -46.80 2.17 11.69
N ALA A 784 -46.25 1.54 12.74
CA ALA A 784 -46.60 1.81 14.13
C ALA A 784 -46.30 3.25 14.58
N LYS A 785 -45.39 3.95 13.89
CA LYS A 785 -45.05 5.37 14.12
C LYS A 785 -45.66 6.32 13.10
N SER A 786 -46.37 5.80 12.11
CA SER A 786 -46.85 6.57 10.97
C SER A 786 -48.11 7.33 11.26
N VAL A 787 -48.12 8.61 10.87
CA VAL A 787 -49.32 9.44 10.75
C VAL A 787 -49.85 9.50 9.31
N PHE A 788 -49.19 8.81 8.37
CA PHE A 788 -49.67 8.69 6.99
C PHE A 788 -50.80 7.66 6.88
N SER A 789 -51.54 7.70 5.77
CA SER A 789 -52.58 6.70 5.48
C SER A 789 -52.02 5.27 5.53
N GLN A 790 -52.67 4.41 6.31
CA GLN A 790 -52.31 2.99 6.44
C GLN A 790 -53.11 2.07 5.50
N LYS A 791 -53.72 2.62 4.45
CA LYS A 791 -54.55 1.86 3.48
C LYS A 791 -53.82 0.65 2.85
N THR A 792 -52.48 0.65 2.86
CA THR A 792 -51.66 -0.47 2.39
C THR A 792 -50.56 -0.78 3.40
N ASN A 793 -50.57 -1.98 3.97
CA ASN A 793 -49.52 -2.48 4.90
C ASN A 793 -48.76 -3.70 4.33
N LYS A 794 -48.77 -3.86 3.00
CA LYS A 794 -48.08 -4.96 2.32
C LYS A 794 -46.64 -4.55 2.01
N LEU A 795 -45.72 -5.51 2.08
CA LEU A 795 -44.41 -5.35 1.47
C LEU A 795 -44.54 -5.26 -0.04
N TYR A 796 -43.67 -4.46 -0.65
CA TYR A 796 -43.63 -4.32 -2.10
C TYR A 796 -42.40 -5.00 -2.64
N ASN A 797 -42.59 -5.96 -3.55
CA ASN A 797 -41.51 -6.50 -4.35
C ASN A 797 -41.39 -5.66 -5.62
N ARG A 798 -40.19 -5.11 -5.89
CA ARG A 798 -39.90 -4.39 -7.13
C ARG A 798 -38.60 -4.93 -7.71
N ASN A 799 -38.67 -5.39 -8.94
CA ASN A 799 -37.64 -6.25 -9.52
C ASN A 799 -36.32 -5.53 -9.81
N ASP A 800 -36.32 -4.19 -9.93
CA ASP A 800 -35.22 -3.45 -10.54
C ASP A 800 -34.69 -2.25 -9.72
N LEU A 801 -34.66 -2.37 -8.38
CA LEU A 801 -34.03 -1.36 -7.53
C LEU A 801 -32.50 -1.51 -7.55
N ALA A 802 -31.81 -0.71 -8.37
CA ALA A 802 -30.36 -0.81 -8.60
C ALA A 802 -29.52 -0.82 -7.31
N VAL A 803 -29.87 0.02 -6.31
CA VAL A 803 -29.15 0.10 -5.03
C VAL A 803 -29.31 -1.14 -4.15
N LEU A 804 -30.36 -1.94 -4.37
CA LEU A 804 -30.55 -3.24 -3.70
C LEU A 804 -30.01 -4.42 -4.52
N ARG A 805 -29.98 -4.27 -5.84
CA ARG A 805 -29.52 -5.27 -6.80
C ARG A 805 -27.99 -5.32 -6.94
N GLU A 806 -27.29 -4.21 -6.79
CA GLU A 806 -25.86 -4.13 -7.10
C GLU A 806 -24.96 -4.37 -5.86
N GLN A 807 -25.51 -4.95 -4.78
CA GLN A 807 -24.78 -5.29 -3.54
C GLN A 807 -25.39 -6.53 -2.85
N ASN A 808 -24.61 -7.22 -2.01
CA ASN A 808 -24.98 -8.51 -1.39
C ASN A 808 -25.35 -8.48 0.11
N LEU A 809 -25.46 -7.31 0.73
CA LEU A 809 -25.87 -7.19 2.12
C LEU A 809 -27.37 -7.48 2.30
N VAL A 810 -27.77 -7.78 3.54
CA VAL A 810 -29.18 -7.64 3.93
C VAL A 810 -29.58 -6.18 3.79
N SER A 811 -30.62 -5.93 2.98
CA SER A 811 -30.92 -4.59 2.52
C SER A 811 -32.39 -4.35 2.22
N ALA A 812 -32.84 -3.13 2.48
CA ALA A 812 -34.18 -2.66 2.15
C ALA A 812 -34.17 -1.22 1.65
N LEU A 813 -35.20 -0.85 0.89
CA LEU A 813 -35.47 0.53 0.49
C LEU A 813 -36.81 0.95 1.08
N VAL A 814 -36.87 2.14 1.65
CA VAL A 814 -38.08 2.72 2.24
C VAL A 814 -38.48 3.97 1.46
N GLU A 815 -39.75 4.08 1.12
CA GLU A 815 -40.37 5.27 0.53
C GLU A 815 -41.40 5.83 1.51
N VAL A 816 -41.16 7.03 2.01
CA VAL A 816 -41.98 7.66 3.06
C VAL A 816 -42.88 8.74 2.48
N GLY A 817 -44.19 8.50 2.42
CA GLY A 817 -45.16 9.48 1.92
C GLY A 817 -45.02 9.78 0.42
N PHE A 818 -46.08 10.30 -0.19
CA PHE A 818 -46.10 10.67 -1.61
C PHE A 818 -45.88 12.17 -1.82
N MET A 819 -44.82 12.54 -2.54
CA MET A 819 -44.47 13.94 -2.85
C MET A 819 -45.56 14.66 -3.66
N ASN A 820 -46.29 13.94 -4.51
CA ASN A 820 -47.42 14.46 -5.28
C ASN A 820 -48.79 14.23 -4.60
N ASN A 821 -48.82 13.85 -3.32
CA ASN A 821 -50.04 13.87 -2.51
C ASN A 821 -49.98 15.06 -1.53
N PRO A 822 -50.90 16.04 -1.59
CA PRO A 822 -50.88 17.22 -0.72
C PRO A 822 -50.93 16.91 0.77
N ASN A 823 -51.66 15.86 1.19
CA ASN A 823 -51.77 15.47 2.59
C ASN A 823 -50.44 14.88 3.08
N ASP A 824 -49.84 13.98 2.30
CA ASP A 824 -48.54 13.41 2.65
C ASP A 824 -47.44 14.48 2.62
N LEU A 825 -47.45 15.38 1.64
CA LEU A 825 -46.50 16.49 1.57
C LEU A 825 -46.65 17.42 2.79
N ALA A 826 -47.88 17.70 3.23
CA ALA A 826 -48.12 18.47 4.45
C ALA A 826 -47.57 17.78 5.71
N LEU A 827 -47.73 16.45 5.80
CA LEU A 827 -47.14 15.65 6.88
C LEU A 827 -45.62 15.62 6.80
N LEU A 828 -45.03 15.38 5.62
CA LEU A 828 -43.59 15.36 5.39
C LEU A 828 -42.92 16.69 5.78
N ARG A 829 -43.62 17.81 5.67
CA ARG A 829 -43.12 19.13 6.10
C ARG A 829 -42.99 19.25 7.62
N ARG A 830 -43.74 18.47 8.41
CA ARG A 830 -43.66 18.48 9.88
C ARG A 830 -42.38 17.81 10.35
N GLN A 831 -41.65 18.46 11.26
CA GLN A 831 -40.40 17.90 11.80
C GLN A 831 -40.66 16.63 12.59
N GLN A 832 -41.73 16.59 13.39
CA GLN A 832 -42.09 15.43 14.19
C GLN A 832 -42.35 14.19 13.32
N THR A 833 -43.10 14.33 12.23
CA THR A 833 -43.34 13.23 11.29
C THR A 833 -42.03 12.64 10.76
N ARG A 834 -41.03 13.46 10.41
CA ARG A 834 -39.73 12.94 9.95
C ARG A 834 -38.90 12.31 11.07
N GLU A 835 -39.02 12.80 12.30
CA GLU A 835 -38.42 12.17 13.49
C GLU A 835 -39.07 10.81 13.79
N ASP A 836 -40.40 10.71 13.73
CA ASP A 836 -41.16 9.48 13.95
C ASP A 836 -40.82 8.42 12.91
N MET A 837 -40.64 8.82 11.64
CA MET A 837 -40.22 7.92 10.57
C MET A 837 -38.79 7.41 10.78
N ALA A 838 -37.86 8.29 11.16
CA ALA A 838 -36.51 7.87 11.54
C ALA A 838 -36.50 6.96 12.78
N ALA A 839 -37.36 7.23 13.76
CA ALA A 839 -37.53 6.39 14.95
C ALA A 839 -38.11 5.00 14.60
N GLY A 840 -39.08 4.93 13.70
CA GLY A 840 -39.61 3.68 13.16
C GLY A 840 -38.54 2.86 12.45
N MET A 841 -37.73 3.49 11.59
CA MET A 841 -36.58 2.83 10.96
C MET A 841 -35.56 2.32 12.00
N TYR A 842 -35.23 3.13 13.01
CA TYR A 842 -34.34 2.73 14.11
C TYR A 842 -34.88 1.50 14.86
N ARG A 843 -36.18 1.49 15.21
CA ARG A 843 -36.79 0.35 15.90
C ARG A 843 -36.81 -0.89 15.03
N GLY A 844 -37.11 -0.76 13.73
CA GLY A 844 -37.07 -1.88 12.78
C GLY A 844 -35.67 -2.49 12.67
N ILE A 845 -34.63 -1.64 12.58
CA ILE A 845 -33.23 -2.09 12.61
C ILE A 845 -32.90 -2.79 13.93
N GLY A 846 -33.33 -2.24 15.06
CA GLY A 846 -33.09 -2.85 16.36
C GLY A 846 -33.81 -4.19 16.54
N LYS A 847 -35.02 -4.35 16.00
CA LYS A 847 -35.75 -5.62 15.98
C LYS A 847 -35.08 -6.66 15.11
N TYR A 848 -34.63 -6.28 13.91
CA TYR A 848 -33.88 -7.18 13.03
C TYR A 848 -32.62 -7.73 13.71
N PHE A 849 -31.86 -6.88 14.40
CA PHE A 849 -30.69 -7.33 15.17
C PHE A 849 -31.02 -7.99 16.52
N GLY A 850 -32.31 -8.13 16.89
CA GLY A 850 -32.74 -8.73 18.15
C GLY A 850 -32.44 -7.90 19.41
N VAL A 851 -32.10 -6.61 19.26
CA VAL A 851 -31.72 -5.72 20.38
C VAL A 851 -32.88 -4.88 20.91
N ILE A 852 -33.98 -4.82 20.16
CA ILE A 852 -35.27 -4.25 20.56
C ILE A 852 -36.30 -5.37 20.44
N ARG A 853 -37.08 -5.58 21.50
CA ARG A 853 -38.17 -6.56 21.51
C ARG A 853 -39.47 -5.95 20.98
#